data_AF-A0A1I7VS68-F1
#
_entry.id   AF-A0A1I7VS68-F1
#
_cell.length_a   1.000
_cell.length_b   1.000
_cell.length_c   1.000
_cell.angle_alpha   90.00
_cell.angle_beta   90.00
_cell.angle_gamma   90.00
#
_symmetry.space_group_name_H-M   'P 1'
#
loop_
_entity.id
_entity.type
_entity.pdbx_description
1 polymer ?
#
loop_
_entity_poly.entity_id
_entity_poly.type
_entity_poly.pdbx_seq_one_letter_code
_entity_poly.pdbx_strand_id
1 'polypeptide(L)'
;MLQSAHQKNDNERRLPENCRDRYVIRRLAKSSDGITKTDLELLRKTFMERFNNCKEHSERIYELKSAIYAINEIQICSHDLQWLTQYQYILNWCYCQMRFISNPAERLRLFLEVKEKYRKIFEILRDVDDVSKLSSYLHWSQLCYQYAELVDRESLSWCIEAVINAKNALFVPSSRSSTLSGKTDSNGSHQSSSSNSVNGNEQMESIGLENQRRRVKIATVGLIQMQDTALYEKQFLLSAERGDLESVRKLLEIYKSTKAFNINCLDPLRRSALHIAVENDNIELIELLLDYNINTGDTILYAIINENIEAVEILLEHLEKIGKFTPETQGVEITTNSAFTSDMTPIILAAHKDNYDCIKLLLDKKATILHPHDVRCLCKECVQAKAEDSLCFSQSRINTYQALTSPSLICLSAKDPILYAFELSYELRQLSNIENEFRNEYEELSRKCQSFSVNMLAQVRGSKELETVLNHTTNAWEEVTEKKSANFCQNLARLKLAIKLRQKIFVAHPNCQQLLSAIFYEGLPGFRDRHIVTKVLIIVGVSIASPLLAIIYLIAPKSSFGEFARRPFIKFLSHSASYCFFLFLLLLANQRINYDFILGTKSVSSTSDEYGEDLDRKEVRGPPPTLVELAILLWIFGLVWVEIKQLWNEGLCDYCSDLWNILDFVTNALYLCTVALRIVAYLQVEAEIRNPQMRHLGRRILRRDWDEWEPTLISECAFATANIFSSLKMIHIFTVNPHLGPLRISLGRMVLDIVKFLLIYFLVLFSFACGLNQLLWYYAAMRQQECNKYQSLISNSTHTVPANELVRMEESCDPKYRACERLTIKPL
;
A
#
# COMPACT_ATOMS: atom_id res chain seq x y z
N MET A 1 5.99 -34.13 12.55
CA MET A 1 7.22 -33.30 12.63
C MET A 1 8.12 -33.58 13.85
N LEU A 2 7.81 -34.56 14.72
CA LEU A 2 8.70 -34.98 15.83
C LEU A 2 9.55 -36.23 15.51
N GLN A 3 9.33 -36.89 14.37
CA GLN A 3 10.19 -37.98 13.88
C GLN A 3 11.24 -37.52 12.85
N SER A 4 11.09 -36.34 12.25
CA SER A 4 12.10 -35.73 11.36
C SER A 4 13.23 -35.01 12.10
N ALA A 5 13.08 -34.77 13.42
CA ALA A 5 14.13 -34.22 14.27
C ALA A 5 15.09 -35.30 14.79
N HIS A 6 14.62 -36.54 14.98
CA HIS A 6 15.48 -37.65 15.38
C HIS A 6 16.39 -38.15 14.26
N GLN A 7 15.97 -38.00 13.00
CA GLN A 7 16.78 -38.41 11.84
C GLN A 7 17.84 -37.37 11.42
N LYS A 8 17.74 -36.13 11.94
CA LYS A 8 18.79 -35.09 11.79
C LYS A 8 19.92 -35.26 12.81
N ASN A 9 19.63 -35.81 13.98
CA ASN A 9 20.61 -36.07 15.05
C ASN A 9 21.51 -37.30 14.80
N ASP A 10 21.11 -38.23 13.92
CA ASP A 10 21.94 -39.40 13.60
C ASP A 10 22.96 -39.15 12.47
N ASN A 11 22.78 -38.07 11.68
CA ASN A 11 23.78 -37.63 10.68
C ASN A 11 24.89 -36.74 11.27
N GLU A 12 24.70 -36.16 12.46
CA GLU A 12 25.77 -35.50 13.23
C GLU A 12 26.65 -36.49 14.03
N ARG A 13 26.32 -37.78 14.01
CA ARG A 13 27.06 -38.86 14.71
C ARG A 13 28.13 -39.56 13.88
N ARG A 14 28.33 -39.19 12.61
CA ARG A 14 29.44 -39.72 11.80
C ARG A 14 30.63 -38.78 11.87
N LEU A 15 31.53 -39.05 12.82
CA LEU A 15 32.94 -38.68 12.70
C LEU A 15 33.43 -39.18 11.33
N PRO A 16 34.02 -38.31 10.49
CA PRO A 16 34.59 -38.76 9.23
C PRO A 16 35.79 -39.64 9.52
N GLU A 17 35.76 -40.86 8.99
CA GLU A 17 36.79 -41.90 9.13
C GLU A 17 38.16 -41.51 8.51
N ASN A 18 38.32 -40.28 8.00
CA ASN A 18 39.51 -39.75 7.33
C ASN A 18 40.09 -38.50 8.01
N CYS A 19 40.46 -38.58 9.29
CA CYS A 19 41.38 -37.61 9.88
C CYS A 19 42.79 -37.82 9.29
N ARG A 20 43.26 -36.88 8.46
CA ARG A 20 44.67 -36.82 7.99
C ARG A 20 45.69 -36.84 9.14
N ASP A 21 45.27 -36.45 10.35
CA ASP A 21 46.15 -36.35 11.53
C ASP A 21 46.19 -37.61 12.40
N ARG A 22 45.38 -38.65 12.09
CA ARG A 22 45.45 -39.94 12.80
C ARG A 22 46.81 -40.61 12.63
N TYR A 23 47.49 -40.34 11.50
CA TYR A 23 48.83 -40.83 11.20
C TYR A 23 49.92 -40.06 11.96
N VAL A 24 49.79 -38.73 12.09
CA VAL A 24 50.76 -37.88 12.81
C VAL A 24 50.72 -38.17 14.31
N ILE A 25 49.53 -38.32 14.88
CA ILE A 25 49.36 -38.61 16.31
C ILE A 25 49.75 -40.05 16.66
N ARG A 26 49.43 -41.04 15.80
CA ARG A 26 49.94 -42.42 15.99
C ARG A 26 51.45 -42.53 15.81
N ARG A 27 52.08 -41.67 15.00
CA ARG A 27 53.54 -41.63 14.84
C ARG A 27 54.22 -41.00 16.06
N LEU A 28 53.62 -39.96 16.64
CA LEU A 28 54.09 -39.33 17.87
C LEU A 28 53.86 -40.23 19.11
N ALA A 29 52.71 -40.89 19.20
CA ALA A 29 52.36 -41.80 20.31
C ALA A 29 53.08 -43.16 20.29
N LYS A 30 53.71 -43.55 19.17
CA LYS A 30 54.52 -44.80 19.05
C LYS A 30 56.02 -44.57 19.21
N SER A 31 56.48 -43.33 19.38
CA SER A 31 57.88 -43.06 19.69
C SER A 31 58.17 -43.43 21.15
N SER A 32 59.29 -44.07 21.42
CA SER A 32 59.67 -44.55 22.76
C SER A 32 59.90 -43.44 23.79
N ASP A 33 59.99 -42.18 23.34
CA ASP A 33 60.41 -41.04 24.14
C ASP A 33 59.25 -40.09 24.53
N GLY A 34 58.01 -40.40 24.15
CA GLY A 34 56.84 -39.55 24.43
C GLY A 34 56.83 -38.23 23.64
N ILE A 35 55.76 -37.44 23.80
CA ILE A 35 55.57 -36.18 23.06
C ILE A 35 56.44 -35.08 23.69
N THR A 36 57.37 -34.50 22.92
CA THR A 36 58.25 -33.44 23.42
C THR A 36 57.58 -32.05 23.39
N LYS A 37 58.16 -31.07 24.10
CA LYS A 37 57.68 -29.66 24.09
C LYS A 37 57.63 -29.07 22.68
N THR A 38 58.64 -29.35 21.86
CA THR A 38 58.73 -28.85 20.47
C THR A 38 57.63 -29.42 19.60
N ASP A 39 57.22 -30.68 19.85
CA ASP A 39 56.13 -31.33 19.12
C ASP A 39 54.78 -30.69 19.45
N LEU A 40 54.54 -30.34 20.72
CA LEU A 40 53.34 -29.58 21.13
C LEU A 40 53.31 -28.19 20.50
N GLU A 41 54.43 -27.47 20.49
CA GLU A 41 54.48 -26.15 19.88
C GLU A 41 54.24 -26.20 18.36
N LEU A 42 54.77 -27.22 17.68
CA LEU A 42 54.53 -27.45 16.27
C LEU A 42 53.05 -27.79 16.02
N LEU A 43 52.46 -28.69 16.82
CA LEU A 43 51.02 -29.01 16.75
C LEU A 43 50.16 -27.75 16.91
N ARG A 44 50.48 -26.90 17.89
CA ARG A 44 49.80 -25.63 18.12
C ARG A 44 49.82 -24.74 16.88
N LYS A 45 51.01 -24.49 16.33
CA LYS A 45 51.19 -23.63 15.14
C LYS A 45 50.43 -24.19 13.94
N THR A 46 50.51 -25.51 13.74
CA THR A 46 49.84 -26.19 12.62
C THR A 46 48.31 -26.09 12.72
N PHE A 47 47.73 -26.29 13.90
CA PHE A 47 46.28 -26.16 14.09
C PHE A 47 45.79 -24.73 13.90
N MET A 48 46.50 -23.73 14.45
CA MET A 48 46.11 -22.33 14.27
C MET A 48 46.21 -21.88 12.83
N GLU A 49 47.25 -22.30 12.11
CA GLU A 49 47.45 -21.95 10.70
C GLU A 49 46.35 -22.56 9.81
N ARG A 50 46.01 -23.84 10.02
CA ARG A 50 44.90 -24.50 9.31
C ARG A 50 43.57 -23.82 9.59
N PHE A 51 43.28 -23.53 10.86
CA PHE A 51 42.04 -22.85 11.25
C PHE A 51 41.91 -21.46 10.62
N ASN A 52 43.00 -20.68 10.58
CA ASN A 52 43.00 -19.35 9.95
C ASN A 52 42.84 -19.40 8.43
N ASN A 53 43.28 -20.50 7.78
CA ASN A 53 43.15 -20.68 6.34
C ASN A 53 41.74 -21.16 5.90
N CYS A 54 40.89 -21.61 6.83
CA CYS A 54 39.50 -21.99 6.54
C CYS A 54 38.63 -20.76 6.25
N LYS A 55 37.94 -20.76 5.11
CA LYS A 55 37.06 -19.66 4.66
C LYS A 55 35.60 -19.88 5.08
N GLU A 56 35.13 -21.12 5.09
CA GLU A 56 33.75 -21.44 5.46
C GLU A 56 33.60 -21.78 6.95
N HIS A 57 32.41 -21.47 7.49
CA HIS A 57 32.12 -21.70 8.91
C HIS A 57 32.10 -23.21 9.25
N SER A 58 31.56 -24.05 8.37
CA SER A 58 31.50 -25.52 8.50
C SER A 58 32.88 -26.17 8.58
N GLU A 59 33.83 -25.72 7.76
CA GLU A 59 35.22 -26.18 7.75
C GLU A 59 35.95 -25.84 9.05
N ARG A 60 35.70 -24.63 9.59
CA ARG A 60 36.25 -24.23 10.90
C ARG A 60 35.75 -25.12 12.03
N ILE A 61 34.47 -25.51 12.01
CA ILE A 61 33.93 -26.46 13.01
C ILE A 61 34.64 -27.81 12.89
N TYR A 62 34.83 -28.28 11.67
CA TYR A 62 35.46 -29.57 11.39
C TYR A 62 36.91 -29.62 11.90
N GLU A 63 37.73 -28.63 11.54
CA GLU A 63 39.14 -28.57 11.96
C GLU A 63 39.27 -28.44 13.48
N LEU A 64 38.40 -27.66 14.12
CA LEU A 64 38.39 -27.50 15.57
C LEU A 64 38.01 -28.80 16.30
N LYS A 65 36.99 -29.52 15.81
CA LYS A 65 36.61 -30.84 16.35
C LYS A 65 37.71 -31.88 16.16
N SER A 66 38.43 -31.84 15.02
CA SER A 66 39.61 -32.68 14.77
C SER A 66 40.75 -32.38 15.77
N ALA A 67 41.04 -31.10 16.02
CA ALA A 67 42.07 -30.70 16.98
C ALA A 67 41.75 -31.14 18.41
N ILE A 68 40.49 -31.05 18.84
CA ILE A 68 40.08 -31.51 20.18
C ILE A 68 40.20 -33.03 20.30
N TYR A 69 39.76 -33.78 19.28
CA TYR A 69 39.94 -35.22 19.26
C TYR A 69 41.42 -35.61 19.36
N ALA A 70 42.29 -34.89 18.65
CA ALA A 70 43.73 -35.06 18.72
C ALA A 70 44.32 -34.79 20.11
N ILE A 71 43.90 -33.69 20.75
CA ILE A 71 44.35 -33.31 22.10
C ILE A 71 43.86 -34.31 23.15
N ASN A 72 42.66 -34.87 22.97
CA ASN A 72 42.08 -35.82 23.91
C ASN A 72 42.84 -37.14 24.00
N GLU A 73 43.47 -37.58 22.90
CA GLU A 73 44.33 -38.77 22.84
C GLU A 73 45.70 -38.55 23.52
N ILE A 74 46.11 -37.30 23.77
CA ILE A 74 47.36 -36.99 24.47
C ILE A 74 47.16 -37.26 25.97
N GLN A 75 47.87 -38.25 26.50
CA GLN A 75 47.94 -38.50 27.95
C GLN A 75 48.89 -37.50 28.62
N ILE A 76 48.46 -36.91 29.73
CA ILE A 76 49.25 -35.98 30.53
C ILE A 76 50.19 -36.83 31.41
N CYS A 77 51.41 -37.09 30.94
CA CYS A 77 52.37 -37.97 31.63
C CYS A 77 53.66 -37.28 32.08
N SER A 78 53.91 -36.02 31.70
CA SER A 78 55.15 -35.31 32.03
C SER A 78 54.98 -34.30 33.16
N HIS A 79 55.91 -34.31 34.12
CA HIS A 79 56.00 -33.32 35.21
C HIS A 79 56.73 -32.01 34.81
N ASP A 80 57.09 -31.84 33.53
CA ASP A 80 57.76 -30.63 33.05
C ASP A 80 56.78 -29.43 32.94
N LEU A 81 57.09 -28.36 33.67
CA LEU A 81 56.27 -27.15 33.76
C LEU A 81 56.16 -26.41 32.41
N GLN A 82 57.22 -26.43 31.60
CA GLN A 82 57.20 -25.76 30.29
C GLN A 82 56.38 -26.54 29.25
N TRP A 83 56.37 -27.86 29.35
CA TRP A 83 55.50 -28.71 28.53
C TRP A 83 54.03 -28.46 28.88
N LEU A 84 53.73 -28.42 30.18
CA LEU A 84 52.37 -28.25 30.71
C LEU A 84 51.76 -26.89 30.33
N THR A 85 52.56 -25.82 30.35
CA THR A 85 52.11 -24.49 29.88
C THR A 85 51.77 -24.49 28.39
N GLN A 86 52.59 -25.12 27.53
CA GLN A 86 52.26 -25.22 26.09
C GLN A 86 51.00 -26.04 25.84
N TYR A 87 50.81 -27.14 26.56
CA TYR A 87 49.59 -27.94 26.51
C TYR A 87 48.35 -27.11 26.92
N GLN A 88 48.45 -26.35 28.01
CA GLN A 88 47.37 -25.43 28.46
C GLN A 88 47.03 -24.35 27.43
N TYR A 89 48.02 -23.79 26.73
CA TYR A 89 47.76 -22.80 25.68
C TYR A 89 46.92 -23.37 24.53
N ILE A 90 47.27 -24.57 24.06
CA ILE A 90 46.53 -25.24 22.98
C ILE A 90 45.11 -25.54 23.44
N LEU A 91 44.97 -26.08 24.65
CA LEU A 91 43.69 -26.44 25.24
C LEU A 91 42.80 -25.19 25.40
N ASN A 92 43.31 -24.12 26.00
CA ASN A 92 42.57 -22.88 26.15
C ASN A 92 42.17 -22.29 24.79
N TRP A 93 43.06 -22.28 23.79
CA TRP A 93 42.74 -21.79 22.45
C TRP A 93 41.60 -22.59 21.79
N CYS A 94 41.67 -23.93 21.78
CA CYS A 94 40.65 -24.77 21.15
C CYS A 94 39.26 -24.53 21.75
N TYR A 95 39.16 -24.53 23.08
CA TYR A 95 37.87 -24.41 23.74
C TYR A 95 37.34 -22.97 23.75
N CYS A 96 38.19 -21.94 23.74
CA CYS A 96 37.73 -20.56 23.53
C CYS A 96 37.02 -20.36 22.17
N GLN A 97 37.55 -20.97 21.10
CA GLN A 97 36.99 -20.81 19.75
C GLN A 97 35.65 -21.56 19.57
N MET A 98 35.45 -22.70 20.24
CA MET A 98 34.24 -23.52 20.13
C MET A 98 32.96 -22.81 20.62
N ARG A 99 33.08 -21.83 21.55
CA ARG A 99 31.94 -21.12 22.15
C ARG A 99 31.04 -20.45 21.12
N PHE A 100 31.64 -19.85 20.08
CA PHE A 100 30.91 -19.12 19.04
C PHE A 100 30.20 -20.03 18.03
N ILE A 101 30.50 -21.32 18.07
CA ILE A 101 30.21 -22.25 16.97
C ILE A 101 29.21 -23.36 17.39
N SER A 102 29.01 -23.61 18.69
CA SER A 102 28.37 -24.85 19.18
C SER A 102 27.01 -24.68 19.86
N ASN A 103 26.16 -25.70 19.72
CA ASN A 103 24.87 -25.83 20.40
C ASN A 103 25.01 -25.81 21.94
N PRO A 104 24.01 -25.31 22.70
CA PRO A 104 24.09 -25.15 24.15
C PRO A 104 24.33 -26.47 24.91
N ALA A 105 23.75 -27.59 24.47
CA ALA A 105 24.00 -28.90 25.08
C ALA A 105 25.44 -29.42 24.88
N GLU A 106 26.06 -29.10 23.73
CA GLU A 106 27.44 -29.46 23.42
C GLU A 106 28.43 -28.61 24.23
N ARG A 107 28.08 -27.34 24.51
CA ARG A 107 28.87 -26.43 25.37
C ARG A 107 29.05 -26.97 26.80
N LEU A 108 27.99 -27.53 27.40
CA LEU A 108 28.08 -28.15 28.73
C LEU A 108 29.00 -29.37 28.74
N ARG A 109 28.89 -30.25 27.73
CA ARG A 109 29.75 -31.43 27.61
C ARG A 109 31.23 -31.05 27.48
N LEU A 110 31.53 -30.08 26.62
CA LEU A 110 32.90 -29.60 26.39
C LEU A 110 33.48 -28.93 27.63
N PHE A 111 32.68 -28.13 28.35
CA PHE A 111 33.12 -27.49 29.59
C PHE A 111 33.51 -28.53 30.66
N LEU A 112 32.70 -29.58 30.85
CA LEU A 112 33.00 -30.66 31.79
C LEU A 112 34.26 -31.45 31.40
N GLU A 113 34.48 -31.67 30.10
CA GLU A 113 35.67 -32.36 29.60
C GLU A 113 36.97 -31.58 29.87
N VAL A 114 36.96 -30.28 29.60
CA VAL A 114 38.08 -29.37 29.91
C VAL A 114 38.34 -29.29 31.40
N LYS A 115 37.26 -29.21 32.19
CA LYS A 115 37.34 -29.17 33.65
C LYS A 115 38.08 -30.38 34.20
N GLU A 116 37.81 -31.58 33.68
CA GLU A 116 38.48 -32.80 34.12
C GLU A 116 39.98 -32.81 33.74
N LYS A 117 40.34 -32.24 32.59
CA LYS A 117 41.75 -32.08 32.20
C LYS A 117 42.47 -31.08 33.11
N TYR A 118 41.85 -29.95 33.44
CA TYR A 118 42.41 -28.98 34.38
C TYR A 118 42.51 -29.54 35.80
N ARG A 119 41.55 -30.37 36.25
CA ARG A 119 41.62 -31.07 37.52
C ARG A 119 42.90 -31.92 37.62
N LYS A 120 43.20 -32.73 36.60
CA LYS A 120 44.44 -33.52 36.52
C LYS A 120 45.69 -32.66 36.50
N ILE A 121 45.64 -31.52 35.81
CA ILE A 121 46.77 -30.57 35.79
C ILE A 121 46.99 -29.96 37.18
N PHE A 122 45.94 -29.58 37.89
CA PHE A 122 46.04 -29.06 39.26
C PHE A 122 46.51 -30.11 40.26
N GLU A 123 46.17 -31.39 40.06
CA GLU A 123 46.72 -32.50 40.84
C GLU A 123 48.23 -32.65 40.66
N ILE A 124 48.73 -32.58 39.42
CA ILE A 124 50.18 -32.62 39.13
C ILE A 124 50.90 -31.41 39.72
N LEU A 125 50.25 -30.24 39.69
CA LEU A 125 50.81 -28.99 40.19
C LEU A 125 50.69 -28.83 41.71
N ARG A 126 50.10 -29.77 42.44
CA ARG A 126 49.80 -29.63 43.88
C ARG A 126 51.04 -29.28 44.70
N ASP A 127 52.18 -29.89 44.38
CA ASP A 127 53.44 -29.77 45.13
C ASP A 127 54.43 -28.74 44.55
N VAL A 128 54.00 -27.91 43.59
CA VAL A 128 54.84 -26.89 42.93
C VAL A 128 54.63 -25.49 43.56
N ASP A 129 55.65 -24.63 43.54
CA ASP A 129 55.60 -23.26 44.06
C ASP A 129 54.39 -22.44 43.56
N ASP A 130 53.81 -21.63 44.45
CA ASP A 130 52.56 -20.88 44.21
C ASP A 130 52.62 -19.89 43.04
N VAL A 131 53.81 -19.39 42.71
CA VAL A 131 54.03 -18.48 41.56
C VAL A 131 53.87 -19.22 40.23
N SER A 132 54.32 -20.47 40.16
CA SER A 132 54.25 -21.32 38.97
C SER A 132 52.83 -21.83 38.72
N LYS A 133 52.05 -22.02 39.80
CA LYS A 133 50.63 -22.37 39.75
C LYS A 133 49.78 -21.26 39.11
N LEU A 134 50.13 -19.99 39.34
CA LEU A 134 49.33 -18.83 38.95
C LEU A 134 48.98 -18.79 37.45
N SER A 135 49.91 -19.17 36.57
CA SER A 135 49.67 -19.21 35.12
C SER A 135 48.54 -20.19 34.78
N SER A 136 48.58 -21.41 35.33
CA SER A 136 47.57 -22.44 35.11
C SER A 136 46.18 -22.01 35.57
N TYR A 137 46.12 -21.39 36.76
CA TYR A 137 44.88 -20.87 37.32
C TYR A 137 44.32 -19.67 36.53
N LEU A 138 45.18 -18.83 35.94
CA LEU A 138 44.76 -17.72 35.08
C LEU A 138 44.16 -18.21 33.76
N HIS A 139 44.73 -19.26 33.15
CA HIS A 139 44.14 -19.86 31.94
C HIS A 139 42.78 -20.50 32.25
N TRP A 140 42.64 -21.13 33.42
CA TRP A 140 41.35 -21.66 33.87
C TRP A 140 40.32 -20.55 34.12
N SER A 141 40.71 -19.44 34.76
CA SER A 141 39.78 -18.33 35.02
C SER A 141 39.29 -17.65 33.74
N GLN A 142 40.12 -17.60 32.69
CA GLN A 142 39.71 -17.15 31.36
C GLN A 142 38.62 -18.06 30.77
N LEU A 143 38.76 -19.38 30.88
CA LEU A 143 37.74 -20.34 30.45
C LEU A 143 36.45 -20.19 31.26
N CYS A 144 36.54 -20.05 32.58
CA CYS A 144 35.37 -19.81 33.43
C CYS A 144 34.64 -18.50 33.09
N TYR A 145 35.37 -17.42 32.78
CA TYR A 145 34.76 -16.17 32.32
C TYR A 145 34.01 -16.37 31.00
N GLN A 146 34.59 -17.12 30.06
CA GLN A 146 33.94 -17.38 28.78
C GLN A 146 32.74 -18.33 28.90
N TYR A 147 32.76 -19.28 29.83
CA TYR A 147 31.67 -20.22 30.09
C TYR A 147 30.90 -19.88 31.37
N ALA A 148 30.72 -18.58 31.68
CA ALA A 148 30.17 -18.10 32.95
C ALA A 148 28.81 -18.74 33.33
N GLU A 149 27.98 -19.06 32.34
CA GLU A 149 26.68 -19.73 32.52
C GLU A 149 26.80 -21.15 33.10
N LEU A 150 27.95 -21.81 32.92
CA LEU A 150 28.17 -23.23 33.24
C LEU A 150 29.09 -23.44 34.45
N VAL A 151 29.61 -22.36 35.05
CA VAL A 151 30.59 -22.42 36.15
C VAL A 151 29.92 -22.94 37.43
N ASP A 152 30.44 -24.04 37.97
CA ASP A 152 30.00 -24.61 39.23
C ASP A 152 30.87 -24.15 40.42
N ARG A 153 30.43 -24.46 41.66
CA ARG A 153 31.11 -24.00 42.88
C ARG A 153 32.57 -24.43 42.95
N GLU A 154 32.90 -25.61 42.44
CA GLU A 154 34.28 -26.12 42.43
C GLU A 154 35.15 -25.30 41.47
N SER A 155 34.67 -25.03 40.26
CA SER A 155 35.35 -24.18 39.29
C SER A 155 35.58 -22.76 39.83
N LEU A 156 34.58 -22.23 40.56
CA LEU A 156 34.67 -20.94 41.24
C LEU A 156 35.71 -20.98 42.38
N SER A 157 35.80 -22.09 43.12
CA SER A 157 36.77 -22.25 44.20
C SER A 157 38.21 -22.20 43.69
N TRP A 158 38.51 -22.83 42.56
CA TRP A 158 39.82 -22.73 41.90
C TRP A 158 40.11 -21.31 41.42
N CYS A 159 39.10 -20.57 40.95
CA CYS A 159 39.27 -19.16 40.58
C CYS A 159 39.52 -18.26 41.80
N ILE A 160 38.88 -18.54 42.94
CA ILE A 160 39.13 -17.82 44.19
C ILE A 160 40.54 -18.11 44.71
N GLU A 161 40.96 -19.38 44.64
CA GLU A 161 42.33 -19.79 44.98
C GLU A 161 43.37 -19.11 44.08
N ALA A 162 43.07 -18.93 42.79
CA ALA A 162 43.87 -18.13 41.86
C ALA A 162 44.05 -16.68 42.34
N VAL A 163 42.96 -16.04 42.79
CA VAL A 163 42.97 -14.66 43.26
C VAL A 163 43.75 -14.55 44.58
N ILE A 164 43.60 -15.52 45.48
CA ILE A 164 44.36 -15.60 46.74
C ILE A 164 45.85 -15.81 46.45
N ASN A 165 46.20 -16.72 45.55
CA ASN A 165 47.59 -16.98 45.17
C ASN A 165 48.21 -15.80 44.41
N ALA A 166 47.46 -15.13 43.54
CA ALA A 166 47.88 -13.89 42.89
C ALA A 166 48.15 -12.78 43.91
N LYS A 167 47.27 -12.66 44.91
CA LYS A 167 47.42 -11.71 46.02
C LYS A 167 48.66 -12.06 46.86
N ASN A 168 48.86 -13.32 47.22
CA ASN A 168 50.02 -13.76 47.99
C ASN A 168 51.35 -13.54 47.22
N ALA A 169 51.38 -13.83 45.91
CA ALA A 169 52.54 -13.58 45.05
C ALA A 169 52.87 -12.09 44.84
N LEU A 170 51.88 -11.20 45.03
CA LEU A 170 52.05 -9.74 45.02
C LEU A 170 52.56 -9.18 46.38
N PHE A 171 52.45 -9.95 47.48
CA PHE A 171 52.71 -9.51 48.86
C PHE A 171 53.86 -10.23 49.58
N VAL A 172 54.76 -10.94 48.89
CA VAL A 172 55.99 -11.47 49.51
C VAL A 172 57.01 -10.32 49.73
N PRO A 173 57.42 -10.00 50.97
CA PRO A 173 58.47 -9.04 51.24
C PRO A 173 59.85 -9.69 51.03
N SER A 174 60.74 -9.02 50.30
CA SER A 174 62.15 -9.41 50.21
C SER A 174 62.83 -9.19 51.57
N SER A 175 62.88 -10.22 52.41
CA SER A 175 63.66 -10.21 53.65
C SER A 175 64.90 -11.09 53.53
N ARG A 176 65.96 -10.53 52.96
CA ARG A 176 67.32 -10.74 53.49
C ARG A 176 67.90 -9.38 53.85
N SER A 177 67.68 -9.00 55.10
CA SER A 177 68.48 -8.00 55.82
C SER A 177 69.74 -8.67 56.37
N SER A 178 70.85 -7.94 56.32
CA SER A 178 72.00 -7.96 57.25
C SER A 178 73.17 -7.29 56.50
N THR A 179 73.93 -6.33 57.01
CA THR A 179 74.09 -5.80 58.36
C THR A 179 74.87 -4.49 58.25
N LEU A 180 74.51 -3.53 59.10
CA LEU A 180 75.31 -2.48 59.76
C LEU A 180 76.64 -1.94 59.18
N SER A 181 76.78 -0.61 59.37
CA SER A 181 78.02 0.18 59.54
C SER A 181 78.74 0.53 58.23
N GLY A 182 79.09 1.77 57.89
CA GLY A 182 79.40 2.95 58.67
C GLY A 182 80.71 3.52 58.11
N LYS A 183 80.66 4.75 57.60
CA LYS A 183 81.78 5.66 57.27
C LYS A 183 82.70 5.40 56.04
N THR A 184 82.63 6.40 55.13
CA THR A 184 83.70 7.16 54.46
C THR A 184 84.76 6.49 53.56
N ASP A 185 84.84 7.08 52.36
CA ASP A 185 86.03 7.43 51.56
C ASP A 185 86.65 6.43 50.55
N SER A 186 86.32 6.72 49.29
CA SER A 186 87.17 6.94 48.10
C SER A 186 88.34 5.99 47.73
N ASN A 187 88.24 5.59 46.46
CA ASN A 187 89.28 5.43 45.42
C ASN A 187 90.33 4.31 45.51
N GLY A 188 90.41 3.55 44.41
CA GLY A 188 91.53 2.68 44.06
C GLY A 188 91.28 1.90 42.78
N SER A 189 92.15 2.11 41.78
CA SER A 189 92.07 1.66 40.38
C SER A 189 92.80 0.33 40.10
N HIS A 190 92.67 -0.13 38.83
CA HIS A 190 93.41 -1.19 38.11
C HIS A 190 93.00 -2.64 38.41
N GLN A 191 93.01 -3.62 37.50
CA GLN A 191 93.00 -3.81 36.03
C GLN A 191 93.32 -5.31 35.82
N SER A 192 92.83 -5.88 34.72
CA SER A 192 93.27 -7.13 34.04
C SER A 192 92.63 -8.49 34.41
N SER A 193 91.75 -8.93 33.49
CA SER A 193 91.60 -10.26 32.83
C SER A 193 91.69 -11.53 33.69
N SER A 194 90.71 -12.44 33.73
CA SER A 194 89.92 -13.02 32.62
C SER A 194 88.81 -13.95 33.16
N SER A 195 87.86 -14.31 32.29
CA SER A 195 86.82 -15.37 32.40
C SER A 195 85.72 -15.25 33.47
N ASN A 196 84.50 -14.90 33.03
CA ASN A 196 83.27 -15.68 33.27
C ASN A 196 82.07 -14.98 32.60
N SER A 197 81.50 -15.62 31.57
CA SER A 197 80.35 -15.11 30.81
C SER A 197 79.08 -15.85 31.19
N VAL A 198 78.39 -15.39 32.23
CA VAL A 198 76.97 -15.67 32.50
C VAL A 198 76.42 -14.44 33.22
N ASN A 199 75.49 -13.70 32.57
CA ASN A 199 74.43 -12.86 33.18
C ASN A 199 73.80 -11.88 32.15
N GLY A 200 73.19 -12.44 31.11
CA GLY A 200 72.31 -11.69 30.18
C GLY A 200 70.82 -12.04 30.32
N ASN A 201 70.48 -13.22 30.86
CA ASN A 201 69.09 -13.70 30.89
C ASN A 201 68.28 -13.25 32.13
N GLU A 202 68.92 -12.99 33.28
CA GLU A 202 68.20 -12.66 34.52
C GLU A 202 67.62 -11.22 34.52
N GLN A 203 68.24 -10.28 33.80
CA GLN A 203 67.71 -8.92 33.65
C GLN A 203 66.55 -8.84 32.63
N MET A 204 66.49 -9.74 31.65
CA MET A 204 65.42 -9.73 30.64
C MET A 204 64.17 -10.50 31.12
N GLU A 205 64.33 -11.55 31.93
CA GLU A 205 63.22 -12.25 32.58
C GLU A 205 62.54 -11.40 33.68
N SER A 206 63.31 -10.63 34.46
CA SER A 206 62.75 -9.73 35.48
C SER A 206 61.92 -8.59 34.89
N ILE A 207 62.38 -7.98 33.79
CA ILE A 207 61.62 -6.94 33.07
C ILE A 207 60.36 -7.52 32.39
N GLY A 208 60.42 -8.77 31.91
CA GLY A 208 59.28 -9.50 31.37
C GLY A 208 58.19 -9.77 32.41
N LEU A 209 58.57 -10.26 33.60
CA LEU A 209 57.67 -10.51 34.72
C LEU A 209 57.05 -9.22 35.30
N GLU A 210 57.81 -8.13 35.35
CA GLU A 210 57.35 -6.81 35.80
C GLU A 210 56.32 -6.20 34.83
N ASN A 211 56.57 -6.31 33.52
CA ASN A 211 55.64 -5.87 32.48
C ASN A 211 54.36 -6.71 32.44
N GLN A 212 54.46 -8.02 32.73
CA GLN A 212 53.31 -8.91 32.82
C GLN A 212 52.47 -8.62 34.08
N ARG A 213 53.10 -8.31 35.22
CA ARG A 213 52.42 -7.81 36.44
C ARG A 213 51.71 -6.47 36.21
N ARG A 214 52.32 -5.53 35.48
CA ARG A 214 51.69 -4.25 35.13
C ARG A 214 50.49 -4.42 34.21
N ARG A 215 50.57 -5.29 33.20
CA ARG A 215 49.44 -5.58 32.29
C ARG A 215 48.27 -6.23 33.02
N VAL A 216 48.54 -7.15 33.94
CA VAL A 216 47.51 -7.75 34.81
C VAL A 216 46.89 -6.71 35.74
N LYS A 217 47.69 -5.85 36.40
CA LYS A 217 47.19 -4.74 37.22
C LYS A 217 46.26 -3.79 36.46
N ILE A 218 46.64 -3.39 35.25
CA ILE A 218 45.85 -2.47 34.41
C ILE A 218 44.55 -3.15 33.94
N ALA A 219 44.60 -4.42 33.55
CA ALA A 219 43.42 -5.18 33.14
C ALA A 219 42.44 -5.43 34.31
N THR A 220 42.94 -5.74 35.51
CA THR A 220 42.10 -6.00 36.69
C THR A 220 41.51 -4.72 37.27
N VAL A 221 42.24 -3.60 37.29
CA VAL A 221 41.71 -2.30 37.72
C VAL A 221 40.66 -1.78 36.72
N GLY A 222 40.87 -1.96 35.41
CA GLY A 222 39.87 -1.64 34.39
C GLY A 222 38.60 -2.48 34.49
N LEU A 223 38.70 -3.77 34.82
CA LEU A 223 37.56 -4.67 35.02
C LEU A 223 36.72 -4.32 36.26
N ILE A 224 37.37 -3.97 37.38
CA ILE A 224 36.69 -3.58 38.63
C ILE A 224 35.93 -2.26 38.44
N GLN A 225 36.57 -1.28 37.79
CA GLN A 225 35.98 0.04 37.58
C GLN A 225 34.80 0.00 36.59
N MET A 226 34.80 -0.91 35.61
CA MET A 226 33.66 -1.15 34.71
C MET A 226 32.49 -1.90 35.37
N GLN A 227 32.76 -2.71 36.39
CA GLN A 227 31.72 -3.46 37.11
C GLN A 227 30.93 -2.57 38.07
N ASP A 228 31.61 -1.60 38.70
CA ASP A 228 30.96 -0.63 39.59
C ASP A 228 30.03 0.32 38.83
N THR A 229 30.44 0.85 37.66
CA THR A 229 29.61 1.76 36.86
C THR A 229 28.33 1.09 36.34
N ALA A 230 28.43 -0.14 35.82
CA ALA A 230 27.27 -0.88 35.32
C ALA A 230 26.29 -1.28 36.44
N LEU A 231 26.79 -1.48 37.67
CA LEU A 231 25.96 -1.76 38.83
C LEU A 231 25.12 -0.53 39.24
N TYR A 232 25.74 0.66 39.25
CA TYR A 232 25.03 1.92 39.51
C TYR A 232 23.98 2.24 38.45
N GLU A 233 24.27 2.03 37.16
CA GLU A 233 23.29 2.22 36.07
C GLU A 233 22.09 1.28 36.21
N LYS A 234 22.35 0.00 36.50
CA LYS A 234 21.28 -0.98 36.73
C LYS A 234 20.45 -0.63 37.97
N GLN A 235 21.10 -0.20 39.05
CA GLN A 235 20.39 0.21 40.26
C GLN A 235 19.52 1.46 40.01
N PHE A 236 20.03 2.43 39.25
CA PHE A 236 19.28 3.62 38.85
C PHE A 236 18.02 3.28 38.04
N LEU A 237 18.15 2.44 36.99
CA LEU A 237 17.01 2.02 36.17
C LEU A 237 15.98 1.21 36.97
N LEU A 238 16.41 0.29 37.84
CA LEU A 238 15.51 -0.49 38.70
C LEU A 238 14.80 0.38 39.75
N SER A 239 15.47 1.40 40.29
CA SER A 239 14.85 2.35 41.21
C SER A 239 13.80 3.21 40.49
N ALA A 240 14.06 3.63 39.25
CA ALA A 240 13.09 4.33 38.41
C ALA A 240 11.88 3.43 38.05
N GLU A 241 12.11 2.15 37.71
CA GLU A 241 11.04 1.18 37.42
C GLU A 241 10.15 0.91 38.64
N ARG A 242 10.72 0.91 39.84
CA ARG A 242 9.96 0.77 41.09
C ARG A 242 9.26 2.06 41.52
N GLY A 243 9.56 3.20 40.90
CA GLY A 243 9.04 4.51 41.29
C GLY A 243 9.60 5.04 42.62
N ASP A 244 10.78 4.57 43.06
CA ASP A 244 11.40 5.01 44.32
C ASP A 244 12.14 6.34 44.15
N LEU A 245 11.40 7.44 44.33
CA LEU A 245 11.87 8.83 44.17
C LEU A 245 13.09 9.16 45.03
N GLU A 246 13.13 8.65 46.26
CA GLU A 246 14.19 8.98 47.22
C GLU A 246 15.51 8.31 46.84
N SER A 247 15.45 7.05 46.40
CA SER A 247 16.62 6.34 45.87
C SER A 247 17.12 6.98 44.57
N VAL A 248 16.22 7.36 43.67
CA VAL A 248 16.59 8.04 42.41
C VAL A 248 17.23 9.40 42.71
N ARG A 249 16.67 10.20 43.62
CA ARG A 249 17.24 11.51 44.02
C ARG A 249 18.66 11.36 44.57
N LYS A 250 18.90 10.38 45.46
CA LYS A 250 20.25 10.09 46.00
C LYS A 250 21.23 9.71 44.90
N LEU A 251 20.81 8.85 43.95
CA LEU A 251 21.66 8.44 42.83
C LEU A 251 21.96 9.62 41.88
N LEU A 252 21.02 10.54 41.67
CA LEU A 252 21.22 11.76 40.88
C LEU A 252 22.15 12.77 41.58
N GLU A 253 22.09 12.89 42.90
CA GLU A 253 23.04 13.71 43.69
C GLU A 253 24.46 13.13 43.64
N ILE A 254 24.59 11.81 43.73
CA ILE A 254 25.86 11.09 43.54
C ILE A 254 26.38 11.36 42.13
N TYR A 255 25.52 11.30 41.10
CA TYR A 255 25.90 11.65 39.74
C TYR A 255 26.40 13.11 39.63
N LYS A 256 25.70 14.07 40.23
CA LYS A 256 26.09 15.49 40.19
C LYS A 256 27.47 15.74 40.79
N SER A 257 27.82 15.01 41.85
CA SER A 257 29.10 15.14 42.55
C SER A 257 30.25 14.37 41.90
N THR A 258 29.99 13.17 41.37
CA THR A 258 31.05 12.25 40.92
C THR A 258 31.06 11.95 39.42
N LYS A 259 29.96 12.22 38.69
CA LYS A 259 29.71 11.75 37.32
C LYS A 259 30.06 10.27 37.12
N ALA A 260 29.76 9.45 38.13
CA ALA A 260 30.22 8.06 38.21
C ALA A 260 29.53 7.11 37.21
N PHE A 261 28.34 7.46 36.69
CA PHE A 261 27.58 6.62 35.77
C PHE A 261 26.82 7.47 34.75
N ASN A 262 26.34 6.90 33.64
CA ASN A 262 25.60 7.65 32.63
C ASN A 262 24.11 7.77 33.01
N ILE A 263 23.58 9.00 33.12
CA ILE A 263 22.14 9.18 33.36
C ILE A 263 21.31 8.70 32.17
N ASN A 264 21.81 8.86 30.94
CA ASN A 264 21.15 8.42 29.71
C ASN A 264 21.43 6.92 29.43
N CYS A 265 21.59 6.12 30.47
CA CYS A 265 21.72 4.68 30.34
C CYS A 265 20.42 4.07 29.80
N LEU A 266 20.57 2.96 29.08
CA LEU A 266 19.48 2.25 28.43
C LEU A 266 19.41 0.83 28.99
N ASP A 267 18.19 0.38 29.28
CA ASP A 267 17.89 -1.00 29.64
C ASP A 267 18.14 -1.94 28.42
N PRO A 268 18.19 -3.29 28.55
CA PRO A 268 18.26 -4.19 27.40
C PRO A 268 17.11 -4.03 26.40
N LEU A 269 15.97 -3.51 26.85
CA LEU A 269 14.84 -3.10 26.00
C LEU A 269 15.01 -1.71 25.36
N ARG A 270 16.17 -1.08 25.54
CA ARG A 270 16.55 0.26 25.06
C ARG A 270 15.70 1.42 25.60
N ARG A 271 15.05 1.23 26.75
CA ARG A 271 14.32 2.29 27.46
C ARG A 271 15.27 3.09 28.35
N SER A 272 15.13 4.41 28.36
CA SER A 272 15.80 5.27 29.35
C SER A 272 14.98 5.36 30.65
N ALA A 273 15.56 5.89 31.72
CA ALA A 273 14.82 6.14 32.96
C ALA A 273 13.59 7.04 32.75
N LEU A 274 13.66 8.00 31.83
CA LEU A 274 12.53 8.88 31.49
C LEU A 274 11.42 8.11 30.76
N HIS A 275 11.78 7.20 29.85
CA HIS A 275 10.81 6.30 29.19
C HIS A 275 10.05 5.46 30.21
N ILE A 276 10.77 4.89 31.19
CA ILE A 276 10.18 4.06 32.26
C ILE A 276 9.26 4.90 33.15
N ALA A 277 9.65 6.14 33.48
CA ALA A 277 8.83 7.04 34.28
C ALA A 277 7.51 7.41 33.58
N VAL A 278 7.55 7.64 32.26
CA VAL A 278 6.37 7.91 31.43
C VAL A 278 5.50 6.66 31.24
N GLU A 279 6.09 5.47 31.10
CA GLU A 279 5.35 4.22 30.97
C GLU A 279 4.59 3.86 32.26
N ASN A 280 5.13 4.25 33.42
CA ASN A 280 4.53 4.03 34.72
C ASN A 280 3.65 5.20 35.20
N ASP A 281 3.43 6.24 34.38
CA ASP A 281 2.68 7.46 34.73
C ASP A 281 3.14 8.15 36.03
N ASN A 282 4.43 8.09 36.35
CA ASN A 282 4.97 8.71 37.57
C ASN A 282 5.43 10.15 37.29
N ILE A 283 4.51 11.09 37.45
CA ILE A 283 4.71 12.52 37.15
C ILE A 283 5.82 13.14 38.01
N GLU A 284 5.86 12.85 39.30
CA GLU A 284 6.88 13.38 40.21
C GLU A 284 8.28 12.91 39.81
N LEU A 285 8.40 11.67 39.32
CA LEU A 285 9.66 11.14 38.81
C LEU A 285 10.05 11.81 37.49
N ILE A 286 9.09 12.10 36.61
CA ILE A 286 9.32 12.83 35.35
C ILE A 286 9.87 14.23 35.66
N GLU A 287 9.24 14.99 36.55
CA GLU A 287 9.70 16.33 36.95
C GLU A 287 11.13 16.28 37.51
N LEU A 288 11.38 15.35 38.45
CA LEU A 288 12.71 15.16 39.03
C LEU A 288 13.75 14.85 37.95
N LEU A 289 13.45 13.97 37.01
CA LEU A 289 14.36 13.57 35.94
C LEU A 289 14.64 14.73 34.97
N LEU A 290 13.64 15.56 34.68
CA LEU A 290 13.78 16.74 33.83
C LEU A 290 14.59 17.86 34.49
N ASP A 291 14.47 18.06 35.82
CA ASP A 291 15.30 19.03 36.56
C ASP A 291 16.81 18.78 36.41
N TYR A 292 17.21 17.52 36.18
CA TYR A 292 18.60 17.12 35.95
C TYR A 292 19.01 17.12 34.46
N ASN A 293 18.18 17.69 33.56
CA ASN A 293 18.43 17.82 32.12
C ASN A 293 18.78 16.48 31.43
N ILE A 294 18.00 15.44 31.72
CA ILE A 294 18.10 14.16 31.02
C ILE A 294 17.72 14.33 29.55
N ASN A 295 18.34 13.54 28.66
CA ASN A 295 17.98 13.61 27.25
C ASN A 295 16.53 13.14 27.04
N THR A 296 15.68 14.04 26.58
CA THR A 296 14.27 13.78 26.29
C THR A 296 14.05 12.92 25.05
N GLY A 297 14.99 12.92 24.09
CA GLY A 297 14.99 12.03 22.91
C GLY A 297 13.62 11.91 22.23
N ASP A 298 13.08 10.69 22.23
CA ASP A 298 11.77 10.28 21.72
C ASP A 298 10.71 10.05 22.82
N THR A 299 11.00 10.42 24.07
CA THR A 299 10.12 10.15 25.22
C THR A 299 8.76 10.85 25.12
N ILE A 300 8.70 12.02 24.47
CA ILE A 300 7.42 12.70 24.21
C ILE A 300 6.48 11.86 23.32
N LEU A 301 7.02 11.07 22.39
CA LEU A 301 6.23 10.18 21.55
C LEU A 301 5.60 9.05 22.37
N TYR A 302 6.33 8.52 23.35
CA TYR A 302 5.80 7.53 24.29
C TYR A 302 4.71 8.11 25.20
N ALA A 303 4.87 9.34 25.68
CA ALA A 303 3.85 10.02 26.47
C ALA A 303 2.53 10.18 25.69
N ILE A 304 2.62 10.51 24.39
CA ILE A 304 1.46 10.62 23.50
C ILE A 304 0.80 9.25 23.26
N ILE A 305 1.59 8.17 23.12
CA ILE A 305 1.05 6.81 22.92
C ILE A 305 0.25 6.33 24.12
N ASN A 306 0.70 6.68 25.32
CA ASN A 306 0.05 6.37 26.58
C ASN A 306 -1.11 7.34 26.90
N GLU A 307 -1.31 8.37 26.07
CA GLU A 307 -2.37 9.38 26.22
C GLU A 307 -2.28 10.16 27.55
N ASN A 308 -1.08 10.29 28.12
CA ASN A 308 -0.83 11.03 29.36
C ASN A 308 -0.60 12.52 29.07
N ILE A 309 -1.66 13.31 29.22
CA ILE A 309 -1.69 14.74 28.89
C ILE A 309 -0.75 15.55 29.81
N GLU A 310 -0.74 15.24 31.11
CA GLU A 310 0.08 15.95 32.11
C GLU A 310 1.58 15.73 31.85
N ALA A 311 1.97 14.49 31.54
CA ALA A 311 3.36 14.20 31.14
C ALA A 311 3.76 14.93 29.86
N VAL A 312 2.87 15.03 28.87
CA VAL A 312 3.11 15.77 27.62
C VAL A 312 3.28 17.26 27.90
N GLU A 313 2.46 17.86 28.76
CA GLU A 313 2.56 19.28 29.13
C GLU A 313 3.91 19.60 29.80
N ILE A 314 4.30 18.81 30.81
CA ILE A 314 5.58 18.99 31.52
C ILE A 314 6.77 18.83 30.57
N LEU A 315 6.73 17.82 29.69
CA LEU A 315 7.77 17.61 28.68
C LEU A 315 7.85 18.77 27.68
N LEU A 316 6.71 19.30 27.23
CA LEU A 316 6.67 20.46 26.31
C LEU A 316 7.23 21.72 26.96
N GLU A 317 6.88 22.02 28.21
CA GLU A 317 7.44 23.15 28.94
C GLU A 317 8.96 23.05 29.10
N HIS A 318 9.46 21.84 29.38
CA HIS A 318 10.89 21.61 29.51
C HIS A 318 11.62 21.79 28.17
N LEU A 319 11.07 21.26 27.08
CA LEU A 319 11.62 21.43 25.72
C LEU A 319 11.66 22.91 25.29
N GLU A 320 10.67 23.70 25.69
CA GLU A 320 10.63 25.14 25.46
C GLU A 320 11.72 25.86 26.28
N LYS A 321 11.89 25.51 27.56
CA LYS A 321 12.95 26.06 28.43
C LYS A 321 14.36 25.81 27.87
N ILE A 322 14.59 24.65 27.24
CA ILE A 322 15.88 24.31 26.62
C ILE A 322 16.04 24.97 25.23
N GLY A 323 14.95 25.46 24.62
CA GLY A 323 14.98 26.03 23.27
C GLY A 323 15.19 24.99 22.17
N LYS A 324 14.96 23.70 22.47
CA LYS A 324 15.04 22.59 21.50
C LYS A 324 13.77 22.42 20.66
N PHE A 325 12.67 23.07 21.06
CA PHE A 325 11.41 23.01 20.33
C PHE A 325 11.47 23.87 19.06
N THR A 326 11.52 23.23 17.90
CA THR A 326 11.29 23.88 16.59
C THR A 326 9.93 23.44 16.04
N PRO A 327 9.23 24.26 15.24
CA PRO A 327 7.91 23.90 14.71
C PRO A 327 7.92 22.64 13.82
N GLU A 328 9.06 22.36 13.17
CA GLU A 328 9.24 21.23 12.24
C GLU A 328 9.67 19.94 12.95
N THR A 329 10.65 20.02 13.87
CA THR A 329 11.13 18.82 14.58
C THR A 329 10.39 18.55 15.90
N GLN A 330 9.69 19.56 16.42
CA GLN A 330 8.91 19.52 17.67
C GLN A 330 9.70 18.98 18.87
N GLY A 331 11.02 19.13 18.83
CA GLY A 331 11.94 18.72 19.90
C GLY A 331 12.34 17.25 19.91
N VAL A 332 11.98 16.45 18.89
CA VAL A 332 12.33 15.02 18.82
C VAL A 332 13.58 14.79 17.97
N GLU A 333 14.53 14.05 18.54
CA GLU A 333 15.72 13.56 17.83
C GLU A 333 15.61 12.03 17.68
N ILE A 334 15.01 11.57 16.58
CA ILE A 334 14.88 10.14 16.29
C ILE A 334 16.25 9.58 15.87
N THR A 335 16.88 8.83 16.77
CA THR A 335 18.14 8.12 16.48
C THR A 335 17.88 6.74 15.88
N THR A 336 18.91 6.09 15.32
CA THR A 336 18.83 4.69 14.81
C THR A 336 18.39 3.67 15.87
N ASN A 337 18.34 4.08 17.14
CA ASN A 337 17.95 3.25 18.27
C ASN A 337 16.48 3.42 18.68
N SER A 338 15.77 4.39 18.10
CA SER A 338 14.34 4.64 18.36
C SER A 338 13.45 3.56 17.74
N ALA A 339 12.29 3.33 18.36
CA ALA A 339 11.25 2.46 17.82
C ALA A 339 10.42 3.13 16.72
N PHE A 340 10.52 4.46 16.59
CA PHE A 340 9.75 5.25 15.63
C PHE A 340 10.50 5.45 14.32
N THR A 341 9.73 5.60 13.24
CA THR A 341 10.27 6.00 11.94
C THR A 341 10.66 7.49 12.00
N SER A 342 11.72 7.88 11.28
CA SER A 342 12.34 9.21 11.37
C SER A 342 11.42 10.37 10.97
N ASP A 343 10.31 10.08 10.29
CA ASP A 343 9.27 11.00 9.86
C ASP A 343 8.20 11.28 10.93
N MET A 344 8.18 10.51 12.03
CA MET A 344 7.14 10.64 13.04
C MET A 344 7.38 11.87 13.93
N THR A 345 6.53 12.89 13.78
CA THR A 345 6.51 14.05 14.69
C THR A 345 5.46 13.85 15.79
N PRO A 346 5.65 14.46 16.98
CA PRO A 346 4.67 14.48 18.05
C PRO A 346 3.24 14.80 17.61
N ILE A 347 3.05 15.80 16.75
CA ILE A 347 1.72 16.16 16.24
C ILE A 347 1.13 15.10 15.31
N ILE A 348 1.95 14.46 14.48
CA ILE A 348 1.50 13.38 13.58
C ILE A 348 1.03 12.20 14.44
N LEU A 349 1.80 11.82 15.45
CA LEU A 349 1.45 10.72 16.34
C LEU A 349 0.22 11.03 17.20
N ALA A 350 0.10 12.25 17.71
CA ALA A 350 -1.08 12.70 18.46
C ALA A 350 -2.34 12.65 17.58
N ALA A 351 -2.21 13.06 16.31
CA ALA A 351 -3.29 12.96 15.32
C ALA A 351 -3.63 11.50 14.95
N HIS A 352 -2.66 10.59 14.91
CA HIS A 352 -2.92 9.17 14.70
C HIS A 352 -3.78 8.57 15.82
N LYS A 353 -3.54 9.00 17.07
CA LYS A 353 -4.35 8.63 18.25
C LYS A 353 -5.68 9.38 18.34
N ASP A 354 -5.84 10.46 17.58
CA ASP A 354 -7.02 11.33 17.56
C ASP A 354 -7.34 11.99 18.92
N ASN A 355 -6.33 12.17 19.78
CA ASN A 355 -6.47 12.79 21.09
C ASN A 355 -6.51 14.32 20.96
N TYR A 356 -7.68 14.90 21.22
CA TYR A 356 -7.93 16.34 21.09
C TYR A 356 -7.03 17.20 21.99
N ASP A 357 -6.82 16.80 23.25
CA ASP A 357 -6.10 17.61 24.23
C ASP A 357 -4.61 17.69 23.90
N CYS A 358 -3.99 16.55 23.55
CA CYS A 358 -2.60 16.52 23.09
C CYS A 358 -2.39 17.35 21.82
N ILE A 359 -3.30 17.24 20.84
CA ILE A 359 -3.21 18.02 19.59
C ILE A 359 -3.34 19.52 19.90
N LYS A 360 -4.27 19.90 20.79
CA LYS A 360 -4.46 21.30 21.19
C LYS A 360 -3.21 21.86 21.86
N LEU A 361 -2.63 21.16 22.83
CA LEU A 361 -1.38 21.58 23.48
C LEU A 361 -0.25 21.81 22.47
N LEU A 362 -0.10 20.91 21.49
CA LEU A 362 0.91 21.03 20.44
C LEU A 362 0.63 22.21 19.49
N LEU A 363 -0.63 22.43 19.10
CA LEU A 363 -1.03 23.55 18.26
C LEU A 363 -0.87 24.91 18.97
N ASP A 364 -1.14 24.98 20.27
CA ASP A 364 -0.92 26.18 21.09
C ASP A 364 0.58 26.56 21.11
N LYS A 365 1.47 25.58 21.02
CA LYS A 365 2.93 25.75 20.84
C LYS A 365 3.36 25.98 19.38
N LYS A 366 2.42 26.17 18.45
CA LYS A 366 2.65 26.40 17.01
C LYS A 366 3.33 25.23 16.28
N ALA A 367 3.11 23.99 16.73
CA ALA A 367 3.47 22.82 15.95
C ALA A 367 2.70 22.81 14.62
N THR A 368 3.37 22.55 13.51
CA THR A 368 2.75 22.49 12.18
C THR A 368 2.96 21.13 11.52
N ILE A 369 1.97 20.72 10.72
CA ILE A 369 2.10 19.58 9.80
C ILE A 369 2.27 20.15 8.41
N LEU A 370 3.33 19.74 7.72
CA LEU A 370 3.56 20.12 6.33
C LEU A 370 2.63 19.31 5.43
N HIS A 371 1.95 19.99 4.51
CA HIS A 371 1.17 19.29 3.49
C HIS A 371 2.12 18.57 2.53
N PRO A 372 1.89 17.26 2.27
CA PRO A 372 2.73 16.52 1.33
C PRO A 372 2.67 17.13 -0.07
N HIS A 373 3.81 17.13 -0.77
CA HIS A 373 3.83 17.44 -2.19
C HIS A 373 3.13 16.35 -3.00
N ASP A 374 2.64 16.73 -4.20
CA ASP A 374 2.10 15.77 -5.16
C ASP A 374 3.14 14.67 -5.47
N VAL A 375 2.66 13.44 -5.70
CA VAL A 375 3.47 12.24 -5.98
C VAL A 375 4.39 12.46 -7.17
N ARG A 376 3.99 13.32 -8.12
CA ARG A 376 4.71 13.66 -9.34
C ARG A 376 5.58 14.91 -9.21
N CYS A 377 5.75 15.45 -8.01
CA CYS A 377 6.58 16.62 -7.77
C CYS A 377 8.05 16.35 -8.14
N LEU A 378 8.68 17.33 -8.78
CA LEU A 378 10.06 17.27 -9.26
C LEU A 378 10.98 18.26 -8.51
N CYS A 379 10.59 18.68 -7.30
CA CYS A 379 11.45 19.54 -6.49
C CYS A 379 12.70 18.77 -6.01
N LYS A 380 13.78 19.51 -5.72
CA LYS A 380 15.07 18.93 -5.33
C LYS A 380 14.95 18.03 -4.09
N GLU A 381 14.16 18.46 -3.11
CA GLU A 381 13.94 17.73 -1.85
C GLU A 381 13.24 16.38 -2.08
N CYS A 382 12.16 16.34 -2.85
CA CYS A 382 11.45 15.09 -3.14
C CYS A 382 12.29 14.14 -4.00
N VAL A 383 13.04 14.66 -4.97
CA VAL A 383 13.92 13.83 -5.82
C VAL A 383 15.06 13.23 -4.98
N GLN A 384 15.64 14.02 -4.07
CA GLN A 384 16.68 13.54 -3.17
C GLN A 384 16.14 12.51 -2.17
N ALA A 385 15.03 12.80 -1.49
CA ALA A 385 14.41 11.89 -0.53
C ALA A 385 14.02 10.55 -1.18
N LYS A 386 13.51 10.58 -2.41
CA LYS A 386 13.18 9.38 -3.19
C LYS A 386 14.43 8.60 -3.63
N ALA A 387 15.55 9.28 -3.89
CA ALA A 387 16.81 8.64 -4.26
C ALA A 387 17.53 8.01 -3.04
N GLU A 388 17.38 8.60 -1.86
CA GLU A 388 17.88 8.06 -0.60
C GLU A 388 17.07 6.83 -0.16
N ASP A 389 15.75 6.98 0.00
CA ASP A 389 14.85 5.87 0.35
C ASP A 389 13.42 6.13 -0.14
N SER A 390 13.04 5.44 -1.22
CA SER A 390 11.69 5.53 -1.79
C SER A 390 10.59 5.00 -0.85
N LEU A 391 10.89 3.99 -0.03
CA LEU A 391 9.89 3.36 0.84
C LEU A 391 9.59 4.26 2.03
N CYS A 392 10.63 4.74 2.72
CA CYS A 392 10.45 5.71 3.82
C CYS A 392 9.75 7.00 3.32
N PHE A 393 10.08 7.47 2.12
CA PHE A 393 9.38 8.62 1.53
C PHE A 393 7.89 8.37 1.32
N SER A 394 7.52 7.19 0.78
CA SER A 394 6.11 6.83 0.59
C SER A 394 5.36 6.65 1.93
N GLN A 395 6.00 6.01 2.92
CA GLN A 395 5.46 5.79 4.26
C GLN A 395 5.24 7.13 4.99
N SER A 396 6.20 8.04 4.89
CA SER A 396 6.10 9.38 5.47
C SER A 396 4.92 10.16 4.93
N ARG A 397 4.67 10.09 3.62
CA ARG A 397 3.50 10.73 3.01
C ARG A 397 2.20 10.15 3.55
N ILE A 398 2.09 8.82 3.68
CA ILE A 398 0.89 8.17 4.22
C ILE A 398 0.68 8.53 5.69
N ASN A 399 1.72 8.46 6.51
CA ASN A 399 1.67 8.87 7.92
C ASN A 399 1.21 10.33 8.05
N THR A 400 1.70 11.22 7.18
CA THR A 400 1.26 12.62 7.12
C THR A 400 -0.22 12.73 6.76
N TYR A 401 -0.69 12.04 5.72
CA TYR A 401 -2.11 12.06 5.36
C TYR A 401 -3.00 11.44 6.45
N GLN A 402 -2.55 10.37 7.10
CA GLN A 402 -3.26 9.77 8.22
C GLN A 402 -3.44 10.77 9.36
N ALA A 403 -2.42 11.57 9.68
CA ALA A 403 -2.54 12.67 10.63
C ALA A 403 -3.54 13.73 10.15
N LEU A 404 -3.43 14.20 8.90
CA LEU A 404 -4.34 15.22 8.33
C LEU A 404 -5.80 14.77 8.29
N THR A 405 -6.07 13.47 8.24
CA THR A 405 -7.44 12.91 8.26
C THR A 405 -8.06 12.79 9.66
N SER A 406 -7.31 13.10 10.73
CA SER A 406 -7.81 13.10 12.11
C SER A 406 -8.97 14.08 12.28
N PRO A 407 -10.15 13.61 12.75
CA PRO A 407 -11.26 14.47 13.14
C PRO A 407 -10.86 15.60 14.10
N SER A 408 -10.12 15.26 15.16
CA SER A 408 -9.70 16.22 16.19
C SER A 408 -8.80 17.31 15.60
N LEU A 409 -7.84 16.93 14.74
CA LEU A 409 -6.96 17.87 14.05
C LEU A 409 -7.73 18.78 13.08
N ILE A 410 -8.67 18.22 12.30
CA ILE A 410 -9.48 19.00 11.35
C ILE A 410 -10.32 20.04 12.09
N CYS A 411 -10.94 19.66 13.22
CA CYS A 411 -11.73 20.58 14.04
C CYS A 411 -10.92 21.76 14.61
N LEU A 412 -9.66 21.53 14.96
CA LEU A 412 -8.80 22.54 15.56
C LEU A 412 -8.09 23.43 14.53
N SER A 413 -7.71 22.85 13.38
CA SER A 413 -6.88 23.55 12.38
C SER A 413 -7.68 24.20 11.25
N ALA A 414 -8.80 23.61 10.83
CA ALA A 414 -9.53 24.06 9.64
C ALA A 414 -10.58 25.13 9.95
N LYS A 415 -10.59 26.22 9.17
CA LYS A 415 -11.63 27.26 9.24
C LYS A 415 -13.00 26.75 8.77
N ASP A 416 -13.02 25.93 7.71
CA ASP A 416 -14.21 25.23 7.21
C ASP A 416 -13.91 23.72 7.19
N PRO A 417 -14.23 22.99 8.27
CA PRO A 417 -13.87 21.58 8.42
C PRO A 417 -14.60 20.67 7.42
N ILE A 418 -15.80 21.05 6.98
CA ILE A 418 -16.58 20.27 6.00
C ILE A 418 -15.95 20.40 4.62
N LEU A 419 -15.56 21.61 4.21
CA LEU A 419 -14.86 21.81 2.92
C LEU A 419 -13.54 21.05 2.90
N TYR A 420 -12.73 21.24 3.95
CA TYR A 420 -11.43 20.60 4.06
C TYR A 420 -11.54 19.07 3.99
N ALA A 421 -12.52 18.48 4.70
CA ALA A 421 -12.77 17.04 4.63
C ALA A 421 -13.21 16.57 3.22
N PHE A 422 -13.96 17.39 2.47
CA PHE A 422 -14.35 17.05 1.10
C PHE A 422 -13.18 17.09 0.12
N GLU A 423 -12.33 18.11 0.22
CA GLU A 423 -11.14 18.26 -0.64
C GLU A 423 -10.13 17.16 -0.33
N LEU A 424 -9.82 16.93 0.94
CA LEU A 424 -8.87 15.91 1.37
C LEU A 424 -9.35 14.49 0.99
N SER A 425 -10.64 14.18 1.17
CA SER A 425 -11.16 12.87 0.77
C SER A 425 -11.17 12.65 -0.76
N TYR A 426 -11.29 13.72 -1.55
CA TYR A 426 -11.15 13.66 -3.00
C TYR A 426 -9.69 13.44 -3.40
N GLU A 427 -8.76 14.19 -2.81
CA GLU A 427 -7.32 14.05 -3.02
C GLU A 427 -6.84 12.62 -2.70
N LEU A 428 -7.19 12.09 -1.53
CA LEU A 428 -6.86 10.71 -1.12
C LEU A 428 -7.40 9.66 -2.10
N ARG A 429 -8.59 9.89 -2.68
CA ARG A 429 -9.15 8.98 -3.68
C ARG A 429 -8.41 9.07 -5.03
N GLN A 430 -7.85 10.22 -5.37
CA GLN A 430 -7.00 10.34 -6.56
C GLN A 430 -5.67 9.64 -6.32
N LEU A 431 -5.07 9.85 -5.15
CA LEU A 431 -3.83 9.19 -4.73
C LEU A 431 -3.97 7.67 -4.72
N SER A 432 -5.11 7.11 -4.28
CA SER A 432 -5.35 5.66 -4.31
C SER A 432 -5.40 5.04 -5.71
N ASN A 433 -5.62 5.84 -6.76
CA ASN A 433 -5.54 5.40 -8.15
C ASN A 433 -4.15 5.61 -8.77
N ILE A 434 -3.33 6.48 -8.17
CA ILE A 434 -1.96 6.75 -8.60
C ILE A 434 -1.01 5.74 -7.95
N GLU A 435 -1.16 5.51 -6.65
CA GLU A 435 -0.35 4.60 -5.84
C GLU A 435 -1.14 3.34 -5.55
N ASN A 436 -0.84 2.28 -6.30
CA ASN A 436 -1.59 1.03 -6.23
C ASN A 436 -1.24 0.21 -5.00
N GLU A 437 -0.02 0.35 -4.50
CA GLU A 437 0.54 -0.38 -3.36
C GLU A 437 -0.24 -0.08 -2.08
N PHE A 438 -0.55 1.19 -1.83
CA PHE A 438 -1.25 1.67 -0.63
C PHE A 438 -2.71 2.08 -0.90
N ARG A 439 -3.28 1.59 -2.01
CA ARG A 439 -4.64 1.93 -2.44
C ARG A 439 -5.68 1.77 -1.33
N ASN A 440 -5.61 0.66 -0.59
CA ASN A 440 -6.60 0.34 0.45
C ASN A 440 -6.53 1.32 1.63
N GLU A 441 -5.32 1.71 2.04
CA GLU A 441 -5.09 2.66 3.14
C GLU A 441 -5.63 4.04 2.76
N TYR A 442 -5.30 4.54 1.56
CA TYR A 442 -5.84 5.80 1.05
C TYR A 442 -7.37 5.79 0.94
N GLU A 443 -7.97 4.68 0.50
CA GLU A 443 -9.42 4.54 0.45
C GLU A 443 -10.07 4.52 1.85
N GLU A 444 -9.39 3.96 2.85
CA GLU A 444 -9.83 3.98 4.25
C GLU A 444 -9.74 5.38 4.86
N LEU A 445 -8.62 6.08 4.66
CA LEU A 445 -8.44 7.48 5.08
C LEU A 445 -9.47 8.40 4.40
N SER A 446 -9.73 8.20 3.10
CA SER A 446 -10.79 8.91 2.38
C SER A 446 -12.15 8.67 3.07
N ARG A 447 -12.50 7.40 3.37
CA ARG A 447 -13.73 7.06 4.10
C ARG A 447 -13.81 7.69 5.49
N LYS A 448 -12.70 7.79 6.23
CA LYS A 448 -12.61 8.47 7.54
C LYS A 448 -13.03 9.94 7.43
N CYS A 449 -12.47 10.67 6.45
CA CYS A 449 -12.87 12.06 6.17
C CYS A 449 -14.34 12.21 5.74
N GLN A 450 -14.86 11.27 4.91
CA GLN A 450 -16.27 11.30 4.54
C GLN A 450 -17.17 11.09 5.76
N SER A 451 -16.85 10.12 6.61
CA SER A 451 -17.57 9.84 7.86
C SER A 451 -17.56 11.03 8.80
N PHE A 452 -16.41 11.70 8.96
CA PHE A 452 -16.29 12.93 9.74
C PHE A 452 -17.27 14.02 9.28
N SER A 453 -17.35 14.29 7.97
CA SER A 453 -18.28 15.29 7.43
C SER A 453 -19.76 14.93 7.69
N VAL A 454 -20.09 13.63 7.67
CA VAL A 454 -21.44 13.12 7.96
C VAL A 454 -21.75 13.26 9.45
N ASN A 455 -20.79 12.94 10.31
CA ASN A 455 -20.95 13.05 11.76
C ASN A 455 -21.15 14.52 12.17
N MET A 456 -20.44 15.47 11.55
CA MET A 456 -20.66 16.91 11.75
C MET A 456 -22.07 17.33 11.32
N LEU A 457 -22.55 16.85 10.17
CA LEU A 457 -23.90 17.11 9.70
C LEU A 457 -24.99 16.49 10.61
N ALA A 458 -24.70 15.35 11.24
CA ALA A 458 -25.60 14.71 12.19
C ALA A 458 -25.81 15.53 13.48
N GLN A 459 -24.85 16.39 13.85
CA GLN A 459 -24.96 17.26 15.02
C GLN A 459 -25.86 18.49 14.80
N VAL A 460 -26.29 18.75 13.56
CA VAL A 460 -27.17 19.86 13.23
C VAL A 460 -28.56 19.65 13.83
N ARG A 461 -29.04 20.59 14.64
CA ARG A 461 -30.31 20.46 15.38
C ARG A 461 -31.46 21.20 14.72
N GLY A 462 -31.17 22.25 13.96
CA GLY A 462 -32.19 23.09 13.31
C GLY A 462 -32.18 23.02 11.79
N SER A 463 -33.34 23.24 11.16
CA SER A 463 -33.43 23.41 9.69
C SER A 463 -32.66 24.63 9.19
N LYS A 464 -32.61 25.71 9.99
CA LYS A 464 -31.85 26.92 9.68
C LYS A 464 -30.33 26.70 9.71
N GLU A 465 -29.84 25.93 10.67
CA GLU A 465 -28.43 25.53 10.73
C GLU A 465 -28.08 24.66 9.52
N LEU A 466 -28.95 23.69 9.19
CA LEU A 466 -28.78 22.82 8.03
C LEU A 466 -28.75 23.61 6.71
N GLU A 467 -29.68 24.55 6.54
CA GLU A 467 -29.73 25.41 5.37
C GLU A 467 -28.48 26.30 5.27
N THR A 468 -27.98 26.80 6.41
CA THR A 468 -26.75 27.59 6.45
C THR A 468 -25.55 26.77 6.01
N VAL A 469 -25.40 25.54 6.52
CA VAL A 469 -24.31 24.62 6.14
C VAL A 469 -24.38 24.26 4.65
N LEU A 470 -25.57 23.96 4.13
CA LEU A 470 -25.73 23.50 2.74
C LEU A 470 -25.67 24.63 1.70
N ASN A 471 -25.92 25.87 2.10
CA ASN A 471 -25.82 27.04 1.24
C ASN A 471 -24.50 27.81 1.43
N HIS A 472 -23.63 27.38 2.35
CA HIS A 472 -22.38 28.09 2.62
C HIS A 472 -21.41 28.01 1.43
N THR A 473 -21.13 29.17 0.84
CA THR A 473 -20.12 29.37 -0.20
C THR A 473 -18.86 29.95 0.44
N THR A 474 -17.72 29.28 0.26
CA THR A 474 -16.42 29.78 0.73
C THR A 474 -15.86 30.90 -0.16
N ASN A 475 -16.31 30.97 -1.43
CA ASN A 475 -15.88 31.96 -2.41
C ASN A 475 -17.02 32.94 -2.73
N ALA A 476 -17.34 33.83 -1.79
CA ALA A 476 -18.28 34.92 -1.99
C ALA A 476 -17.83 35.98 -3.05
N TRP A 477 -16.73 35.75 -3.79
CA TRP A 477 -16.17 36.72 -4.75
C TRP A 477 -16.28 36.31 -6.23
N GLU A 478 -16.15 35.03 -6.59
CA GLU A 478 -16.26 34.56 -7.99
C GLU A 478 -17.70 34.19 -8.40
N GLU A 479 -18.53 33.64 -7.52
CA GLU A 479 -19.93 33.30 -7.85
C GLU A 479 -20.89 34.52 -7.84
N VAL A 480 -20.46 35.65 -7.29
CA VAL A 480 -21.26 36.91 -7.25
C VAL A 480 -20.98 37.79 -8.48
N THR A 481 -19.85 37.60 -9.16
CA THR A 481 -19.45 38.41 -10.32
C THR A 481 -20.02 37.88 -11.65
N GLU A 482 -20.41 36.60 -11.76
CA GLU A 482 -21.16 36.07 -12.90
C GLU A 482 -22.69 36.14 -12.69
N LYS A 483 -23.20 37.37 -12.75
CA LYS A 483 -24.63 37.72 -12.75
C LYS A 483 -25.44 36.90 -13.77
N LYS A 484 -26.39 36.07 -13.29
CA LYS A 484 -27.83 36.03 -13.69
C LYS A 484 -28.59 34.82 -13.08
N SER A 485 -28.83 34.80 -11.77
CA SER A 485 -29.95 34.02 -11.21
C SER A 485 -30.38 34.55 -9.83
N ALA A 486 -30.70 35.84 -9.75
CA ALA A 486 -31.11 36.50 -8.51
C ALA A 486 -32.53 36.13 -8.00
N ASN A 487 -33.17 35.06 -8.50
CA ASN A 487 -34.56 34.71 -8.16
C ASN A 487 -34.74 33.24 -7.71
N PHE A 488 -33.71 32.62 -7.14
CA PHE A 488 -33.88 31.42 -6.33
C PHE A 488 -33.24 31.67 -4.97
N CYS A 489 -34.08 31.81 -3.95
CA CYS A 489 -33.71 31.37 -2.61
C CYS A 489 -33.08 29.96 -2.75
N GLN A 490 -31.95 29.67 -2.11
CA GLN A 490 -31.32 28.34 -2.08
C GLN A 490 -30.51 27.91 -3.34
N ASN A 491 -29.34 28.53 -3.56
CA ASN A 491 -28.27 27.79 -4.22
C ASN A 491 -27.63 26.88 -3.18
N LEU A 492 -28.06 25.60 -3.17
CA LEU A 492 -27.45 24.48 -2.42
C LEU A 492 -26.00 24.23 -2.90
N ALA A 493 -25.15 25.25 -2.80
CA ALA A 493 -23.83 25.30 -3.40
C ALA A 493 -22.91 24.25 -2.78
N ARG A 494 -22.96 24.11 -1.45
CA ARG A 494 -22.21 23.07 -0.74
C ARG A 494 -22.67 21.67 -1.13
N LEU A 495 -23.97 21.47 -1.34
CA LEU A 495 -24.51 20.18 -1.79
C LEU A 495 -24.06 19.86 -3.22
N LYS A 496 -24.08 20.84 -4.13
CA LYS A 496 -23.56 20.68 -5.50
C LYS A 496 -22.06 20.36 -5.48
N LEU A 497 -21.29 21.04 -4.64
CA LEU A 497 -19.87 20.74 -4.43
C LEU A 497 -19.65 19.33 -3.87
N ALA A 498 -20.47 18.91 -2.90
CA ALA A 498 -20.43 17.55 -2.35
C ALA A 498 -20.68 16.48 -3.44
N ILE A 499 -21.60 16.74 -4.38
CA ILE A 499 -21.84 15.86 -5.54
C ILE A 499 -20.61 15.83 -6.46
N LYS A 500 -20.03 17.00 -6.78
CA LYS A 500 -18.81 17.12 -7.62
C LYS A 500 -17.62 16.35 -7.02
N LEU A 501 -17.43 16.46 -5.70
CA LEU A 501 -16.39 15.73 -4.95
C LEU A 501 -16.78 14.29 -4.60
N ARG A 502 -17.92 13.79 -5.13
CA ARG A 502 -18.41 12.41 -4.97
C ARG A 502 -18.61 11.99 -3.50
N GLN A 503 -19.16 12.88 -2.68
CA GLN A 503 -19.47 12.67 -1.26
C GLN A 503 -20.82 11.97 -1.07
N LYS A 504 -20.88 10.68 -1.42
CA LYS A 504 -22.13 9.92 -1.47
C LYS A 504 -22.83 9.80 -0.10
N ILE A 505 -22.08 9.55 0.97
CA ILE A 505 -22.62 9.32 2.32
C ILE A 505 -23.21 10.62 2.90
N PHE A 506 -22.52 11.75 2.67
CA PHE A 506 -22.98 13.08 3.08
C PHE A 506 -24.33 13.44 2.44
N VAL A 507 -24.44 13.25 1.12
CA VAL A 507 -25.69 13.54 0.40
C VAL A 507 -26.81 12.59 0.84
N ALA A 508 -26.51 11.32 1.11
CA ALA A 508 -27.47 10.32 1.55
C ALA A 508 -27.96 10.50 3.00
N HIS A 509 -27.37 11.44 3.76
CA HIS A 509 -27.74 11.65 5.16
C HIS A 509 -29.23 12.03 5.30
N PRO A 510 -29.97 11.48 6.29
CA PRO A 510 -31.41 11.71 6.44
C PRO A 510 -31.80 13.19 6.49
N ASN A 511 -31.03 14.03 7.20
CA ASN A 511 -31.32 15.46 7.30
C ASN A 511 -31.24 16.15 5.92
N CYS A 512 -30.22 15.83 5.12
CA CYS A 512 -30.09 16.34 3.74
C CYS A 512 -31.23 15.84 2.85
N GLN A 513 -31.56 14.55 2.94
CA GLN A 513 -32.62 13.94 2.14
C GLN A 513 -34.00 14.51 2.50
N GLN A 514 -34.24 14.83 3.77
CA GLN A 514 -35.47 15.48 4.20
C GLN A 514 -35.60 16.89 3.62
N LEU A 515 -34.53 17.70 3.66
CA LEU A 515 -34.52 19.03 3.04
C LEU A 515 -34.73 18.93 1.52
N LEU A 516 -34.01 18.05 0.84
CA LEU A 516 -34.13 17.86 -0.60
C LEU A 516 -35.54 17.38 -0.98
N SER A 517 -36.14 16.50 -0.18
CA SER A 517 -37.52 16.05 -0.37
C SER A 517 -38.52 17.19 -0.19
N ALA A 518 -38.30 18.07 0.80
CA ALA A 518 -39.15 19.24 1.03
C ALA A 518 -39.12 20.20 -0.16
N ILE A 519 -37.93 20.44 -0.74
CA ILE A 519 -37.74 21.26 -1.95
C ILE A 519 -38.33 20.57 -3.19
N PHE A 520 -38.15 19.26 -3.32
CA PHE A 520 -38.59 18.51 -4.50
C PHE A 520 -40.12 18.45 -4.59
N TYR A 521 -40.82 18.20 -3.48
CA TYR A 521 -42.28 18.10 -3.39
C TYR A 521 -42.97 19.42 -3.03
N GLU A 522 -42.28 20.55 -3.20
CA GLU A 522 -42.77 21.86 -2.77
C GLU A 522 -44.20 22.13 -3.30
N GLY A 523 -45.09 22.47 -2.35
CA GLY A 523 -46.50 22.79 -2.53
C GLY A 523 -47.40 21.74 -3.21
N LEU A 524 -47.03 20.46 -3.14
CA LEU A 524 -47.99 19.34 -3.19
C LEU A 524 -48.23 18.84 -1.76
N PRO A 525 -49.12 19.48 -0.97
CA PRO A 525 -49.29 19.14 0.43
C PRO A 525 -49.74 17.68 0.59
N GLY A 526 -48.97 16.93 1.39
CA GLY A 526 -49.27 15.53 1.72
C GLY A 526 -49.09 14.55 0.57
N PHE A 527 -48.47 14.90 -0.56
CA PHE A 527 -48.24 13.93 -1.65
C PHE A 527 -47.45 12.71 -1.17
N ARG A 528 -46.49 12.90 -0.26
CA ARG A 528 -45.68 11.83 0.32
C ARG A 528 -46.50 10.81 1.12
N ASP A 529 -47.53 11.27 1.82
CA ASP A 529 -48.25 10.45 2.81
C ASP A 529 -49.54 9.83 2.22
N ARG A 530 -49.86 10.14 0.95
CA ARG A 530 -51.04 9.58 0.26
C ARG A 530 -50.86 8.11 -0.15
N HIS A 531 -51.98 7.41 -0.30
CA HIS A 531 -52.03 6.04 -0.82
C HIS A 531 -51.50 5.97 -2.25
N ILE A 532 -50.91 4.82 -2.62
CA ILE A 532 -50.24 4.64 -3.91
C ILE A 532 -51.18 4.90 -5.11
N VAL A 533 -52.44 4.47 -5.02
CA VAL A 533 -53.46 4.68 -6.07
C VAL A 533 -53.70 6.17 -6.31
N THR A 534 -53.89 6.95 -5.24
CA THR A 534 -54.09 8.40 -5.34
C THR A 534 -52.86 9.10 -5.90
N LYS A 535 -51.65 8.65 -5.53
CA LYS A 535 -50.39 9.15 -6.11
C LYS A 535 -50.35 8.89 -7.61
N VAL A 536 -50.65 7.67 -8.05
CA VAL A 536 -50.67 7.29 -9.47
C VAL A 536 -51.70 8.12 -10.23
N LEU A 537 -52.90 8.32 -9.69
CA LEU A 537 -53.93 9.17 -10.33
C LEU A 537 -53.46 10.62 -10.49
N ILE A 538 -52.81 11.21 -9.48
CA ILE A 538 -52.25 12.56 -9.57
C ILE A 538 -51.13 12.61 -10.62
N ILE A 539 -50.24 11.62 -10.64
CA ILE A 539 -49.14 11.52 -11.61
C ILE A 539 -49.69 11.44 -13.04
N VAL A 540 -50.68 10.58 -13.29
CA VAL A 540 -51.33 10.44 -14.60
C VAL A 540 -52.04 11.73 -14.98
N GLY A 541 -52.79 12.34 -14.06
CA GLY A 541 -53.50 13.59 -14.30
C GLY A 541 -52.57 14.74 -14.71
N VAL A 542 -51.45 14.92 -14.00
CA VAL A 542 -50.44 15.94 -14.35
C VAL A 542 -49.72 15.59 -15.67
N SER A 543 -49.47 14.30 -15.93
CA SER A 543 -48.85 13.87 -17.21
C SER A 543 -49.71 14.22 -18.41
N ILE A 544 -51.03 14.00 -18.32
CA ILE A 544 -51.99 14.36 -19.38
C ILE A 544 -52.11 15.88 -19.51
N ALA A 545 -52.06 16.61 -18.39
CA ALA A 545 -52.12 18.08 -18.39
C ALA A 545 -50.80 18.77 -18.82
N SER A 546 -49.69 18.03 -18.94
CA SER A 546 -48.36 18.54 -19.28
C SER A 546 -48.30 19.49 -20.49
N PRO A 547 -48.91 19.19 -21.67
CA PRO A 547 -48.87 20.11 -22.80
C PRO A 547 -49.57 21.45 -22.51
N LEU A 548 -50.68 21.44 -21.76
CA LEU A 548 -51.38 22.66 -21.35
C LEU A 548 -50.53 23.47 -20.37
N LEU A 549 -49.89 22.80 -19.40
CA LEU A 549 -48.99 23.45 -18.43
C LEU A 549 -47.79 24.12 -19.13
N ALA A 550 -47.23 23.48 -20.16
CA ALA A 550 -46.13 24.05 -20.94
C ALA A 550 -46.54 25.31 -21.71
N ILE A 551 -47.72 25.30 -22.35
CA ILE A 551 -48.26 26.47 -23.07
C ILE A 551 -48.54 27.62 -22.11
N ILE A 552 -49.17 27.34 -20.96
CA ILE A 552 -49.43 28.36 -19.92
C ILE A 552 -48.12 28.95 -19.40
N TYR A 553 -47.09 28.13 -19.21
CA TYR A 553 -45.77 28.60 -18.77
C TYR A 553 -45.11 29.53 -19.80
N LEU A 554 -45.24 29.24 -21.10
CA LEU A 554 -44.71 30.10 -22.17
C LEU A 554 -45.45 31.44 -22.28
N ILE A 555 -46.77 31.45 -22.13
CA ILE A 555 -47.61 32.66 -22.30
C ILE A 555 -47.59 33.53 -21.03
N ALA A 556 -47.76 32.92 -19.86
CA ALA A 556 -47.95 33.62 -18.59
C ALA A 556 -47.21 32.91 -17.44
N PRO A 557 -45.88 33.06 -17.35
CA PRO A 557 -45.06 32.35 -16.35
C PRO A 557 -45.33 32.76 -14.90
N LYS A 558 -45.91 33.94 -14.66
CA LYS A 558 -46.29 34.44 -13.33
C LYS A 558 -47.70 34.02 -12.87
N SER A 559 -48.42 33.26 -13.68
CA SER A 559 -49.73 32.71 -13.29
C SER A 559 -49.56 31.62 -12.21
N SER A 560 -50.62 31.33 -11.45
CA SER A 560 -50.61 30.25 -10.45
C SER A 560 -50.23 28.89 -11.06
N PHE A 561 -50.73 28.59 -12.26
CA PHE A 561 -50.36 27.39 -13.02
C PHE A 561 -48.93 27.45 -13.59
N GLY A 562 -48.42 28.63 -13.94
CA GLY A 562 -47.03 28.84 -14.36
C GLY A 562 -46.04 28.63 -13.21
N GLU A 563 -46.36 29.12 -12.01
CA GLU A 563 -45.58 28.85 -10.79
C GLU A 563 -45.64 27.37 -10.39
N PHE A 564 -46.80 26.73 -10.55
CA PHE A 564 -46.95 25.28 -10.37
C PHE A 564 -46.06 24.49 -11.33
N ALA A 565 -45.99 24.87 -12.61
CA ALA A 565 -45.10 24.26 -13.60
C ALA A 565 -43.60 24.52 -13.34
N ARG A 566 -43.25 25.58 -12.60
CA ARG A 566 -41.85 25.89 -12.24
C ARG A 566 -41.27 24.90 -11.22
N ARG A 567 -42.11 24.17 -10.49
CA ARG A 567 -41.69 23.31 -9.38
C ARG A 567 -40.93 22.05 -9.85
N PRO A 568 -39.93 21.55 -9.08
CA PRO A 568 -39.02 20.51 -9.55
C PRO A 568 -39.73 19.20 -9.92
N PHE A 569 -40.62 18.70 -9.05
CA PHE A 569 -41.35 17.46 -9.31
C PHE A 569 -42.27 17.55 -10.54
N ILE A 570 -42.94 18.69 -10.74
CA ILE A 570 -43.82 18.90 -11.90
C ILE A 570 -42.99 18.96 -13.19
N LYS A 571 -41.84 19.65 -13.19
CA LYS A 571 -40.91 19.62 -14.32
C LYS A 571 -40.46 18.21 -14.67
N PHE A 572 -40.01 17.44 -13.67
CA PHE A 572 -39.59 16.06 -13.87
C PHE A 572 -40.71 15.21 -14.49
N LEU A 573 -41.93 15.36 -13.99
CA LEU A 573 -43.08 14.62 -14.49
C LEU A 573 -43.46 15.05 -15.91
N SER A 574 -43.44 16.35 -16.21
CA SER A 574 -43.68 16.88 -17.56
C SER A 574 -42.65 16.40 -18.58
N HIS A 575 -41.36 16.39 -18.23
CA HIS A 575 -40.31 15.84 -19.08
C HIS A 575 -40.50 14.33 -19.31
N SER A 576 -40.82 13.59 -18.25
CA SER A 576 -41.06 12.14 -18.34
C SER A 576 -42.30 11.83 -19.19
N ALA A 577 -43.38 12.58 -19.03
CA ALA A 577 -44.60 12.44 -19.82
C ALA A 577 -44.37 12.76 -21.30
N SER A 578 -43.63 13.83 -21.60
CA SER A 578 -43.21 14.18 -22.96
C SER A 578 -42.38 13.07 -23.61
N TYR A 579 -41.47 12.47 -22.86
CA TYR A 579 -40.65 11.35 -23.34
C TYR A 579 -41.48 10.08 -23.58
N CYS A 580 -42.40 9.73 -22.68
CA CYS A 580 -43.33 8.62 -22.88
C CYS A 580 -44.23 8.83 -24.12
N PHE A 581 -44.67 10.08 -24.35
CA PHE A 581 -45.42 10.41 -25.55
C PHE A 581 -44.57 10.29 -26.83
N PHE A 582 -43.29 10.68 -26.79
CA PHE A 582 -42.36 10.44 -27.88
C PHE A 582 -42.20 8.94 -28.19
N LEU A 583 -42.03 8.09 -27.17
CA LEU A 583 -41.99 6.64 -27.35
C LEU A 583 -43.30 6.09 -27.91
N PHE A 584 -44.44 6.65 -27.50
CA PHE A 584 -45.75 6.31 -28.06
C PHE A 584 -45.85 6.70 -29.55
N LEU A 585 -45.36 7.86 -29.96
CA LEU A 585 -45.28 8.25 -31.38
C LEU A 585 -44.38 7.31 -32.18
N LEU A 586 -43.24 6.88 -31.63
CA LEU A 586 -42.38 5.87 -32.25
C LEU A 586 -43.09 4.52 -32.41
N LEU A 587 -43.87 4.12 -31.41
CA LEU A 587 -44.67 2.90 -31.48
C LEU A 587 -45.78 3.01 -32.53
N LEU A 588 -46.44 4.17 -32.65
CA LEU A 588 -47.39 4.44 -33.71
C LEU A 588 -46.73 4.42 -35.11
N ALA A 589 -45.53 4.99 -35.24
CA ALA A 589 -44.76 4.93 -36.48
C ALA A 589 -44.39 3.48 -36.86
N ASN A 590 -44.09 2.63 -35.87
CA ASN A 590 -43.80 1.21 -36.08
C ASN A 590 -45.04 0.39 -36.44
N GLN A 591 -46.17 0.64 -35.79
CA GLN A 591 -47.44 -0.02 -36.09
C GLN A 591 -48.04 0.41 -37.43
N ARG A 592 -47.52 1.49 -38.03
CA ARG A 592 -47.92 2.02 -39.35
C ARG A 592 -49.45 1.99 -39.52
N ILE A 593 -50.18 2.45 -38.50
CA ILE A 593 -51.66 2.48 -38.56
C ILE A 593 -52.01 3.34 -39.79
N ASN A 594 -52.66 2.72 -40.78
CA ASN A 594 -53.14 3.42 -41.96
C ASN A 594 -54.03 4.59 -41.47
N TYR A 595 -53.57 5.81 -41.77
CA TYR A 595 -54.17 7.06 -41.28
C TYR A 595 -55.64 7.24 -41.68
N ASP A 596 -56.10 6.44 -42.66
CA ASP A 596 -57.48 6.39 -43.13
C ASP A 596 -58.52 6.14 -42.03
N PHE A 597 -58.13 5.54 -40.90
CA PHE A 597 -59.07 5.23 -39.81
C PHE A 597 -59.21 6.34 -38.74
N ILE A 598 -58.18 7.14 -38.48
CA ILE A 598 -58.17 8.11 -37.36
C ILE A 598 -58.52 9.53 -37.80
N LEU A 599 -58.08 9.94 -38.99
CA LEU A 599 -58.42 11.23 -39.58
C LEU A 599 -59.40 10.94 -40.73
N GLY A 600 -60.71 10.96 -40.46
CA GLY A 600 -61.79 10.62 -41.40
C GLY A 600 -61.92 11.54 -42.63
N THR A 601 -60.81 12.01 -43.18
CA THR A 601 -60.71 12.70 -44.47
C THR A 601 -60.19 11.72 -45.50
N LYS A 602 -61.12 11.06 -46.21
CA LYS A 602 -60.87 10.67 -47.59
C LYS A 602 -60.54 11.96 -48.35
N SER A 603 -59.26 12.28 -48.47
CA SER A 603 -58.85 13.40 -49.31
C SER A 603 -59.10 12.98 -50.76
N VAL A 604 -60.22 13.51 -51.28
CA VAL A 604 -60.57 13.52 -52.69
C VAL A 604 -59.45 14.23 -53.43
N SER A 605 -58.53 13.45 -53.99
CA SER A 605 -57.81 13.80 -55.20
C SER A 605 -57.72 12.56 -56.07
N SER A 606 -58.90 12.11 -56.49
CA SER A 606 -59.08 11.26 -57.66
C SER A 606 -58.66 12.03 -58.90
N THR A 607 -57.37 12.05 -59.19
CA THR A 607 -56.91 11.90 -60.57
C THR A 607 -56.62 10.43 -60.77
N SER A 608 -57.62 9.77 -61.35
CA SER A 608 -57.55 8.44 -61.92
C SER A 608 -56.39 8.36 -62.91
N ASP A 609 -55.26 7.79 -62.50
CA ASP A 609 -54.36 7.13 -63.44
C ASP A 609 -54.72 5.64 -63.46
N GLU A 610 -55.32 5.27 -64.59
CA GLU A 610 -55.71 3.93 -65.00
C GLU A 610 -54.42 3.08 -65.14
N TYR A 611 -54.37 1.93 -64.45
CA TYR A 611 -53.24 1.01 -64.21
C TYR A 611 -52.36 1.26 -62.96
N GLY A 612 -52.64 0.52 -61.90
CA GLY A 612 -51.69 0.23 -60.83
C GLY A 612 -52.37 -0.06 -59.49
N GLU A 613 -52.22 -1.27 -58.97
CA GLU A 613 -52.50 -1.57 -57.55
C GLU A 613 -51.80 -0.53 -56.67
N ASP A 614 -52.49 -0.01 -55.65
CA ASP A 614 -51.91 0.93 -54.68
C ASP A 614 -50.76 0.25 -53.94
N LEU A 615 -49.54 0.38 -54.48
CA LEU A 615 -48.32 -0.15 -53.89
C LEU A 615 -48.19 0.33 -52.45
N ASP A 616 -48.13 -0.63 -51.52
CA ASP A 616 -47.91 -0.35 -50.10
C ASP A 616 -46.70 0.58 -49.94
N ARG A 617 -46.81 1.64 -49.12
CA ARG A 617 -45.70 2.61 -48.85
C ARG A 617 -44.36 1.95 -48.50
N LYS A 618 -44.38 0.69 -48.05
CA LYS A 618 -43.21 -0.15 -47.74
C LYS A 618 -42.38 -0.53 -48.97
N GLU A 619 -43.01 -0.56 -50.14
CA GLU A 619 -42.42 -0.97 -51.41
C GLU A 619 -41.99 0.24 -52.26
N VAL A 620 -42.28 1.46 -51.80
CA VAL A 620 -41.92 2.70 -52.48
C VAL A 620 -40.57 3.21 -51.98
N ARG A 621 -39.68 3.50 -52.92
CA ARG A 621 -38.37 4.14 -52.67
C ARG A 621 -38.56 5.62 -52.32
N GLY A 622 -37.92 6.08 -51.23
CA GLY A 622 -37.96 7.49 -50.80
C GLY A 622 -39.36 8.08 -50.62
N PRO A 623 -40.25 7.48 -49.80
CA PRO A 623 -41.63 7.97 -49.64
C PRO A 623 -41.65 9.36 -48.96
N PRO A 624 -42.64 10.22 -49.28
CA PRO A 624 -42.78 11.53 -48.65
C PRO A 624 -43.04 11.40 -47.13
N PRO A 625 -42.62 12.36 -46.30
CA PRO A 625 -42.71 12.26 -44.85
C PRO A 625 -44.17 12.17 -44.37
N THR A 626 -44.48 11.27 -43.44
CA THR A 626 -45.82 11.22 -42.81
C THR A 626 -45.99 12.31 -41.76
N LEU A 627 -47.24 12.62 -41.39
CA LEU A 627 -47.53 13.53 -40.27
C LEU A 627 -46.90 13.08 -38.95
N VAL A 628 -46.86 11.77 -38.67
CA VAL A 628 -46.19 11.23 -37.46
C VAL A 628 -44.68 11.35 -37.57
N GLU A 629 -44.09 11.08 -38.74
CA GLU A 629 -42.66 11.32 -38.97
C GLU A 629 -42.31 12.80 -38.79
N LEU A 630 -43.15 13.74 -39.27
CA LEU A 630 -42.96 15.17 -39.03
C LEU A 630 -43.06 15.54 -37.53
N ALA A 631 -43.98 14.94 -36.79
CA ALA A 631 -44.07 15.12 -35.34
C ALA A 631 -42.83 14.57 -34.60
N ILE A 632 -42.32 13.41 -35.04
CA ILE A 632 -41.08 12.81 -34.53
C ILE A 632 -39.88 13.71 -34.84
N LEU A 633 -39.80 14.26 -36.06
CA LEU A 633 -38.74 15.20 -36.45
C LEU A 633 -38.70 16.43 -35.54
N LEU A 634 -39.86 17.03 -35.25
CA LEU A 634 -39.97 18.15 -34.30
C LEU A 634 -39.40 17.77 -32.92
N TRP A 635 -39.70 16.56 -32.45
CA TRP A 635 -39.18 16.06 -31.17
C TRP A 635 -37.66 15.85 -31.20
N ILE A 636 -37.12 15.26 -32.27
CA ILE A 636 -35.68 15.05 -32.45
C ILE A 636 -34.93 16.39 -32.41
N PHE A 637 -35.44 17.43 -33.09
CA PHE A 637 -34.84 18.77 -32.99
C PHE A 637 -34.84 19.31 -31.56
N GLY A 638 -35.92 19.08 -30.81
CA GLY A 638 -35.99 19.41 -29.39
C GLY A 638 -34.96 18.66 -28.54
N LEU A 639 -34.79 17.36 -28.75
CA LEU A 639 -33.81 16.53 -28.04
C LEU A 639 -32.37 16.98 -28.36
N VAL A 640 -32.05 17.21 -29.62
CA VAL A 640 -30.74 17.74 -30.05
C VAL A 640 -30.47 19.10 -29.42
N TRP A 641 -31.47 19.99 -29.38
CA TRP A 641 -31.31 21.30 -28.75
C TRP A 641 -31.04 21.21 -27.23
N VAL A 642 -31.72 20.29 -26.54
CA VAL A 642 -31.50 20.03 -25.11
C VAL A 642 -30.07 19.53 -24.87
N GLU A 643 -29.57 18.60 -25.69
CA GLU A 643 -28.18 18.11 -25.57
C GLU A 643 -27.15 19.20 -25.86
N ILE A 644 -27.34 20.02 -26.90
CA ILE A 644 -26.44 21.15 -27.21
C ILE A 644 -26.37 22.10 -26.02
N LYS A 645 -27.52 22.39 -25.38
CA LYS A 645 -27.57 23.24 -24.20
C LYS A 645 -26.87 22.61 -23.00
N GLN A 646 -27.03 21.30 -22.78
CA GLN A 646 -26.34 20.59 -21.70
C GLN A 646 -24.83 20.61 -21.91
N LEU A 647 -24.37 20.30 -23.12
CA LEU A 647 -22.96 20.34 -23.50
C LEU A 647 -22.33 21.73 -23.27
N TRP A 648 -23.06 22.81 -23.57
CA TRP A 648 -22.58 24.17 -23.35
C TRP A 648 -22.47 24.53 -21.86
N ASN A 649 -23.39 24.05 -21.01
CA ASN A 649 -23.39 24.38 -19.59
C ASN A 649 -22.39 23.54 -18.77
N GLU A 650 -22.23 22.25 -19.09
CA GLU A 650 -21.36 21.33 -18.34
C GLU A 650 -19.92 21.32 -18.87
N GLY A 651 -19.72 21.56 -20.17
CA GLY A 651 -18.44 21.39 -20.84
C GLY A 651 -18.20 19.96 -21.31
N LEU A 652 -17.27 19.79 -22.26
CA LEU A 652 -17.03 18.53 -22.97
C LEU A 652 -16.54 17.39 -22.06
N CYS A 653 -15.57 17.68 -21.18
CA CYS A 653 -14.94 16.64 -20.36
C CYS A 653 -15.92 16.03 -19.34
N ASP A 654 -16.69 16.88 -18.66
CA ASP A 654 -17.67 16.44 -17.68
C ASP A 654 -18.84 15.71 -18.37
N TYR A 655 -19.26 16.19 -19.55
CA TYR A 655 -20.28 15.53 -20.37
C TYR A 655 -19.88 14.11 -20.78
N CYS A 656 -18.66 13.92 -21.30
CA CYS A 656 -18.15 12.60 -21.71
C CYS A 656 -17.86 11.66 -20.54
N SER A 657 -17.83 12.16 -19.29
CA SER A 657 -17.63 11.31 -18.11
C SER A 657 -18.85 10.48 -17.75
N ASP A 658 -20.06 10.90 -18.16
CA ASP A 658 -21.29 10.13 -17.99
C ASP A 658 -21.56 9.27 -19.24
N LEU A 659 -21.57 7.95 -19.05
CA LEU A 659 -21.86 7.00 -20.12
C LEU A 659 -23.27 7.17 -20.70
N TRP A 660 -24.21 7.73 -19.93
CA TRP A 660 -25.56 7.96 -20.42
C TRP A 660 -25.67 9.17 -21.34
N ASN A 661 -24.90 10.22 -21.07
CA ASN A 661 -24.78 11.36 -21.99
C ASN A 661 -24.19 10.90 -23.34
N ILE A 662 -23.21 9.98 -23.31
CA ILE A 662 -22.68 9.37 -24.54
C ILE A 662 -23.76 8.59 -25.28
N LEU A 663 -24.58 7.81 -24.56
CA LEU A 663 -25.69 7.07 -25.17
C LEU A 663 -26.72 8.01 -25.82
N ASP A 664 -27.03 9.13 -25.17
CA ASP A 664 -27.94 10.15 -25.68
C ASP A 664 -27.37 10.84 -26.93
N PHE A 665 -26.08 11.19 -26.92
CA PHE A 665 -25.39 11.71 -28.09
C PHE A 665 -25.43 10.73 -29.28
N VAL A 666 -25.13 9.44 -29.05
CA VAL A 666 -25.18 8.40 -30.09
C VAL A 666 -26.61 8.24 -30.63
N THR A 667 -27.61 8.25 -29.75
CA THR A 667 -29.02 8.13 -30.15
C THR A 667 -29.44 9.31 -31.03
N ASN A 668 -29.11 10.53 -30.64
CA ASN A 668 -29.41 11.72 -31.42
C ASN A 668 -28.64 11.77 -32.74
N ALA A 669 -27.38 11.31 -32.77
CA ALA A 669 -26.60 11.19 -33.99
C ALA A 669 -27.22 10.18 -34.97
N LEU A 670 -27.71 9.03 -34.49
CA LEU A 670 -28.42 8.05 -35.32
C LEU A 670 -29.75 8.61 -35.86
N TYR A 671 -30.48 9.39 -35.07
CA TYR A 671 -31.67 10.09 -35.56
C TYR A 671 -31.32 11.11 -36.64
N LEU A 672 -30.31 11.97 -36.43
CA LEU A 672 -29.86 12.93 -37.45
C LEU A 672 -29.38 12.24 -38.73
N CYS A 673 -28.66 11.12 -38.60
CA CYS A 673 -28.26 10.27 -39.73
C CYS A 673 -29.47 9.74 -40.50
N THR A 674 -30.50 9.28 -39.79
CA THR A 674 -31.77 8.84 -40.40
C THR A 674 -32.43 9.96 -41.21
N VAL A 675 -32.52 11.16 -40.63
CA VAL A 675 -33.11 12.33 -41.32
C VAL A 675 -32.31 12.70 -42.57
N ALA A 676 -30.99 12.76 -42.46
CA ALA A 676 -30.11 13.08 -43.58
C ALA A 676 -30.25 12.06 -44.71
N LEU A 677 -30.21 10.75 -44.40
CA LEU A 677 -30.37 9.68 -45.39
C LEU A 677 -31.76 9.68 -46.02
N ARG A 678 -32.82 10.00 -45.27
CA ARG A 678 -34.18 10.14 -45.81
C ARG A 678 -34.31 11.31 -46.77
N ILE A 679 -33.67 12.45 -46.48
CA ILE A 679 -33.61 13.61 -47.38
C ILE A 679 -32.84 13.26 -48.65
N VAL A 680 -31.67 12.62 -48.52
CA VAL A 680 -30.86 12.17 -49.65
C VAL A 680 -31.63 11.19 -50.53
N ALA A 681 -32.28 10.19 -49.94
CA ALA A 681 -33.12 9.24 -50.65
C ALA A 681 -34.26 9.94 -51.42
N TYR A 682 -34.94 10.89 -50.79
CA TYR A 682 -36.00 11.66 -51.43
C TYR A 682 -35.48 12.49 -52.62
N LEU A 683 -34.36 13.21 -52.45
CA LEU A 683 -33.76 14.01 -53.51
C LEU A 683 -33.24 13.17 -54.67
N GLN A 684 -32.65 12.00 -54.39
CA GLN A 684 -32.16 11.08 -55.41
C GLN A 684 -33.31 10.54 -56.26
N VAL A 685 -34.37 10.07 -55.62
CA VAL A 685 -35.57 9.58 -56.31
C VAL A 685 -36.23 10.68 -57.14
N GLU A 686 -36.30 11.91 -56.62
CA GLU A 686 -36.86 13.04 -57.36
C GLU A 686 -36.00 13.44 -58.58
N ALA A 687 -34.67 13.35 -58.46
CA ALA A 687 -33.76 13.55 -59.58
C ALA A 687 -33.91 12.46 -60.66
N GLU A 688 -34.07 11.20 -60.25
CA GLU A 688 -34.30 10.07 -61.17
C GLU A 688 -35.64 10.20 -61.92
N ILE A 689 -36.70 10.68 -61.26
CA ILE A 689 -38.01 10.95 -61.89
C ILE A 689 -37.90 12.07 -62.93
N ARG A 690 -37.05 13.07 -62.70
CA ARG A 690 -36.83 14.20 -63.62
C ARG A 690 -36.16 13.76 -64.93
N ASN A 691 -35.38 12.68 -64.91
CA ASN A 691 -34.72 12.13 -66.09
C ASN A 691 -35.72 11.30 -66.92
N PRO A 692 -36.01 11.67 -68.19
CA PRO A 692 -37.04 11.01 -68.99
C PRO A 692 -36.77 9.53 -69.27
N GLN A 693 -35.51 9.09 -69.26
CA GLN A 693 -35.12 7.69 -69.44
C GLN A 693 -35.33 6.82 -68.18
N MET A 694 -35.16 7.37 -66.98
CA MET A 694 -35.22 6.63 -65.70
C MET A 694 -36.55 6.81 -64.95
N ARG A 695 -37.48 7.58 -65.52
CA ARG A 695 -38.79 7.90 -64.92
C ARG A 695 -39.62 6.68 -64.53
N HIS A 696 -39.48 5.56 -65.24
CA HIS A 696 -40.18 4.31 -64.96
C HIS A 696 -39.59 3.53 -63.77
N LEU A 697 -38.34 3.83 -63.38
CA LEU A 697 -37.61 3.15 -62.31
C LEU A 697 -37.75 3.86 -60.94
N GLY A 698 -37.92 5.19 -60.91
CA GLY A 698 -37.74 5.98 -59.68
C GLY A 698 -38.47 5.48 -58.42
N ARG A 699 -39.80 5.36 -58.45
CA ARG A 699 -40.62 4.95 -57.28
C ARG A 699 -41.24 3.56 -57.37
N ARG A 700 -41.14 2.89 -58.52
CA ARG A 700 -41.91 1.66 -58.84
C ARG A 700 -41.09 0.36 -58.75
N ILE A 701 -39.80 0.42 -58.39
CA ILE A 701 -39.00 -0.80 -58.17
C ILE A 701 -39.45 -1.47 -56.87
N LEU A 702 -39.78 -2.77 -56.95
CA LEU A 702 -40.10 -3.56 -55.77
C LEU A 702 -38.90 -3.67 -54.82
N ARG A 703 -39.17 -3.71 -53.52
CA ARG A 703 -38.15 -3.75 -52.46
C ARG A 703 -37.10 -4.86 -52.59
N ARG A 704 -37.45 -5.98 -53.21
CA ARG A 704 -36.53 -7.11 -53.45
C ARG A 704 -35.37 -6.74 -54.37
N ASP A 705 -35.61 -5.81 -55.30
CA ASP A 705 -34.66 -5.44 -56.35
C ASP A 705 -33.93 -4.12 -56.02
N TRP A 706 -34.03 -3.66 -54.77
CA TRP A 706 -33.25 -2.52 -54.29
C TRP A 706 -31.78 -2.92 -54.12
N ASP A 707 -30.88 -1.96 -54.35
CA ASP A 707 -29.46 -2.14 -54.07
C ASP A 707 -29.24 -2.38 -52.56
N GLU A 708 -28.24 -3.18 -52.21
CA GLU A 708 -27.92 -3.55 -50.82
C GLU A 708 -27.57 -2.30 -49.98
N TRP A 709 -26.99 -1.27 -50.62
CA TRP A 709 -26.56 -0.01 -49.99
C TRP A 709 -27.52 1.15 -50.23
N GLU A 710 -28.77 0.86 -50.60
CA GLU A 710 -29.79 1.87 -50.84
C GLU A 710 -30.00 2.77 -49.58
N PRO A 711 -29.91 4.12 -49.69
CA PRO A 711 -30.00 5.03 -48.54
C PRO A 711 -31.29 4.86 -47.72
N THR A 712 -32.38 4.46 -48.36
CA THR A 712 -33.65 4.17 -47.68
C THR A 712 -33.49 3.02 -46.68
N LEU A 713 -32.82 1.91 -47.05
CA LEU A 713 -32.60 0.74 -46.18
C LEU A 713 -31.68 1.07 -45.01
N ILE A 714 -30.59 1.80 -45.29
CA ILE A 714 -29.64 2.24 -44.26
C ILE A 714 -30.36 3.17 -43.26
N SER A 715 -31.23 4.07 -43.75
CA SER A 715 -32.02 4.94 -42.86
C SER A 715 -32.99 4.15 -41.98
N GLU A 716 -33.62 3.08 -42.49
CA GLU A 716 -34.50 2.22 -41.69
C GLU A 716 -33.73 1.46 -40.61
N CYS A 717 -32.52 1.00 -40.93
CA CYS A 717 -31.63 0.36 -39.97
C CYS A 717 -31.22 1.34 -38.86
N ALA A 718 -30.71 2.52 -39.23
CA ALA A 718 -30.32 3.55 -38.27
C ALA A 718 -31.50 4.00 -37.38
N PHE A 719 -32.69 4.14 -37.97
CA PHE A 719 -33.92 4.47 -37.24
C PHE A 719 -34.31 3.38 -36.23
N ALA A 720 -34.25 2.12 -36.64
CA ALA A 720 -34.55 0.99 -35.75
C ALA A 720 -33.57 0.92 -34.57
N THR A 721 -32.27 1.11 -34.83
CA THR A 721 -31.25 1.16 -33.77
C THR A 721 -31.47 2.34 -32.82
N ALA A 722 -31.79 3.52 -33.35
CA ALA A 722 -32.10 4.70 -32.54
C ALA A 722 -33.34 4.48 -31.64
N ASN A 723 -34.36 3.77 -32.15
CA ASN A 723 -35.56 3.44 -31.38
C ASN A 723 -35.25 2.47 -30.23
N ILE A 724 -34.34 1.51 -30.43
CA ILE A 724 -33.87 0.63 -29.35
C ILE A 724 -33.22 1.45 -28.24
N PHE A 725 -32.26 2.31 -28.55
CA PHE A 725 -31.60 3.15 -27.54
C PHE A 725 -32.56 4.12 -26.85
N SER A 726 -33.51 4.69 -27.59
CA SER A 726 -34.56 5.52 -27.02
C SER A 726 -35.45 4.74 -26.05
N SER A 727 -35.81 3.50 -26.37
CA SER A 727 -36.58 2.66 -25.43
C SER A 727 -35.79 2.32 -24.15
N LEU A 728 -34.48 2.07 -24.28
CA LEU A 728 -33.59 1.80 -23.14
C LEU A 728 -33.46 2.99 -22.19
N LYS A 729 -33.56 4.23 -22.70
CA LYS A 729 -33.52 5.45 -21.88
C LYS A 729 -34.63 5.49 -20.82
N MET A 730 -35.75 4.77 -20.99
CA MET A 730 -36.81 4.68 -19.98
C MET A 730 -36.29 4.15 -18.62
N ILE A 731 -35.21 3.36 -18.62
CA ILE A 731 -34.56 2.84 -17.40
C ILE A 731 -34.11 3.99 -16.47
N HIS A 732 -33.81 5.18 -17.00
CA HIS A 732 -33.45 6.33 -16.16
C HIS A 732 -34.57 6.82 -15.26
N ILE A 733 -35.82 6.76 -15.73
CA ILE A 733 -36.99 7.23 -14.97
C ILE A 733 -37.17 6.35 -13.72
N PHE A 734 -36.76 5.08 -13.79
CA PHE A 734 -36.84 4.14 -12.66
C PHE A 734 -35.97 4.54 -11.47
N THR A 735 -34.99 5.44 -11.63
CA THR A 735 -34.12 5.92 -10.52
C THR A 735 -34.89 6.68 -9.45
N VAL A 736 -36.02 7.30 -9.80
CA VAL A 736 -36.86 8.06 -8.85
C VAL A 736 -37.75 7.14 -8.00
N ASN A 737 -37.99 5.91 -8.45
CA ASN A 737 -38.81 4.97 -7.70
C ASN A 737 -37.98 4.36 -6.55
N PRO A 738 -38.45 4.42 -5.29
CA PRO A 738 -37.75 3.85 -4.13
C PRO A 738 -37.39 2.36 -4.26
N HIS A 739 -38.19 1.58 -5.00
CA HIS A 739 -37.97 0.13 -5.15
C HIS A 739 -37.09 -0.22 -6.37
N LEU A 740 -37.28 0.46 -7.50
CA LEU A 740 -36.56 0.15 -8.74
C LEU A 740 -35.20 0.88 -8.83
N GLY A 741 -35.03 2.00 -8.11
CA GLY A 741 -33.80 2.78 -8.12
C GLY A 741 -32.56 1.99 -7.68
N PRO A 742 -32.57 1.34 -6.51
CA PRO A 742 -31.43 0.53 -6.06
C PRO A 742 -31.10 -0.61 -7.03
N LEU A 743 -32.11 -1.27 -7.60
CA LEU A 743 -31.95 -2.34 -8.58
C LEU A 743 -31.29 -1.85 -9.87
N ARG A 744 -31.66 -0.67 -10.36
CA ARG A 744 -31.01 -0.05 -11.52
C ARG A 744 -29.55 0.28 -11.23
N ILE A 745 -29.26 0.81 -10.04
CA ILE A 745 -27.89 1.18 -9.65
C ILE A 745 -27.01 -0.06 -9.54
N SER A 746 -27.50 -1.17 -8.98
CA SER A 746 -26.75 -2.42 -8.90
C SER A 746 -26.48 -3.00 -10.30
N LEU A 747 -27.49 -2.99 -11.19
CA LEU A 747 -27.32 -3.39 -12.59
C LEU A 747 -26.21 -2.58 -13.26
N GLY A 748 -26.22 -1.26 -13.14
CA GLY A 748 -25.20 -0.40 -13.73
C GLY A 748 -23.78 -0.69 -13.23
N ARG A 749 -23.61 -1.05 -11.95
CA ARG A 749 -22.29 -1.42 -11.40
C ARG A 749 -21.81 -2.77 -11.91
N MET A 750 -22.71 -3.75 -12.01
CA MET A 750 -22.37 -5.09 -12.51
C MET A 750 -21.95 -5.07 -13.98
N VAL A 751 -22.48 -4.16 -14.80
CA VAL A 751 -22.11 -4.05 -16.22
C VAL A 751 -20.60 -3.81 -16.40
N LEU A 752 -19.96 -3.02 -15.53
CA LEU A 752 -18.51 -2.80 -15.60
C LEU A 752 -17.71 -4.08 -15.36
N ASP A 753 -18.21 -4.96 -14.48
CA ASP A 753 -17.57 -6.25 -14.23
C ASP A 753 -17.84 -7.25 -15.35
N ILE A 754 -19.04 -7.21 -15.95
CA ILE A 754 -19.37 -8.00 -17.15
C ILE A 754 -18.42 -7.64 -18.30
N VAL A 755 -18.17 -6.35 -18.55
CA VAL A 755 -17.25 -5.90 -19.62
C VAL A 755 -15.83 -6.44 -19.41
N LYS A 756 -15.32 -6.44 -18.16
CA LYS A 756 -14.01 -7.04 -17.85
C LYS A 756 -13.98 -8.54 -18.18
N PHE A 757 -15.03 -9.26 -17.85
CA PHE A 757 -15.14 -10.69 -18.17
C PHE A 757 -15.24 -10.94 -19.68
N LEU A 758 -15.95 -10.07 -20.39
CA LEU A 758 -16.16 -10.15 -21.84
C LEU A 758 -14.84 -10.06 -22.61
N LEU A 759 -13.83 -9.34 -22.11
CA LEU A 759 -12.48 -9.32 -22.70
C LEU A 759 -11.83 -10.71 -22.74
N ILE A 760 -11.94 -11.48 -21.65
CA ILE A 760 -11.43 -12.86 -21.59
C ILE A 760 -12.22 -13.75 -22.55
N TYR A 761 -13.54 -13.57 -22.58
CA TYR A 761 -14.41 -14.29 -23.50
C TYR A 761 -14.04 -14.06 -24.97
N PHE A 762 -13.74 -12.81 -25.36
CA PHE A 762 -13.29 -12.50 -26.73
C PHE A 762 -11.94 -13.10 -27.08
N LEU A 763 -11.00 -13.17 -26.13
CA LEU A 763 -9.72 -13.83 -26.36
C LEU A 763 -9.92 -15.32 -26.68
N VAL A 764 -10.78 -15.99 -25.91
CA VAL A 764 -11.14 -17.40 -26.13
C VAL A 764 -11.84 -17.56 -27.49
N LEU A 765 -12.85 -16.74 -27.78
CA LEU A 765 -13.60 -16.80 -29.05
C LEU A 765 -12.66 -16.59 -30.24
N PHE A 766 -11.75 -15.62 -30.16
CA PHE A 766 -10.75 -15.37 -31.19
C PHE A 766 -9.81 -16.56 -31.41
N SER A 767 -9.30 -17.18 -30.33
CA SER A 767 -8.46 -18.38 -30.42
C SER A 767 -9.18 -19.54 -31.12
N PHE A 768 -10.45 -19.79 -30.77
CA PHE A 768 -11.25 -20.83 -31.43
C PHE A 768 -11.60 -20.47 -32.87
N ALA A 769 -11.93 -19.20 -33.15
CA ALA A 769 -12.23 -18.72 -34.49
C ALA A 769 -11.02 -18.90 -35.43
N CYS A 770 -9.80 -18.58 -34.99
CA CYS A 770 -8.58 -18.83 -35.76
C CYS A 770 -8.36 -20.33 -36.01
N GLY A 771 -8.52 -21.17 -34.98
CA GLY A 771 -8.35 -22.62 -35.11
C GLY A 771 -9.37 -23.26 -36.07
N LEU A 772 -10.64 -22.89 -35.94
CA LEU A 772 -11.71 -23.36 -36.83
C LEU A 772 -11.56 -22.82 -38.25
N ASN A 773 -11.17 -21.55 -38.40
CA ASN A 773 -10.91 -20.97 -39.72
C ASN A 773 -9.76 -21.71 -40.41
N GLN A 774 -8.65 -21.97 -39.71
CA GLN A 774 -7.54 -22.75 -40.27
C GLN A 774 -7.96 -24.15 -40.70
N LEU A 775 -8.83 -24.82 -39.92
CA LEU A 775 -9.33 -26.15 -40.24
C LEU A 775 -10.29 -26.17 -41.44
N LEU A 776 -11.18 -25.18 -41.54
CA LEU A 776 -12.26 -25.14 -42.54
C LEU A 776 -11.92 -24.38 -43.82
N TRP A 777 -10.87 -23.55 -43.82
CA TRP A 777 -10.51 -22.69 -44.95
C TRP A 777 -10.26 -23.48 -46.25
N TYR A 778 -9.57 -24.63 -46.17
CA TYR A 778 -9.32 -25.48 -47.34
C TYR A 778 -10.61 -25.96 -48.02
N TYR A 779 -11.60 -26.38 -47.23
CA TYR A 779 -12.88 -26.86 -47.76
C TYR A 779 -13.72 -25.73 -48.37
N ALA A 780 -13.65 -24.53 -47.81
CA ALA A 780 -14.28 -23.35 -48.37
C ALA A 780 -13.65 -22.95 -49.72
N ALA A 781 -12.33 -22.96 -49.81
CA ALA A 781 -11.60 -22.67 -51.05
C ALA A 781 -11.93 -23.70 -52.16
N MET A 782 -12.01 -24.98 -51.81
CA MET A 782 -12.41 -26.04 -52.74
C MET A 782 -13.82 -25.81 -53.31
N ARG A 783 -14.81 -25.53 -52.45
CA ARG A 783 -16.18 -25.24 -52.91
C ARG A 783 -16.27 -23.99 -53.77
N GLN A 784 -15.49 -22.96 -53.47
CA GLN A 784 -15.44 -21.75 -54.30
C GLN A 784 -14.85 -22.04 -55.69
N GLN A 785 -13.88 -22.94 -55.81
CA GLN A 785 -13.39 -23.40 -57.11
C GLN A 785 -14.45 -24.21 -57.88
N GLU A 786 -15.20 -25.08 -57.20
CA GLU A 786 -16.33 -25.81 -57.81
C GLU A 786 -17.39 -24.83 -58.35
N CYS A 787 -17.72 -23.78 -57.60
CA CYS A 787 -18.65 -22.75 -58.08
C CYS A 787 -18.12 -21.97 -59.29
N ASN A 788 -16.85 -21.57 -59.29
CA ASN A 788 -16.26 -20.88 -60.45
C ASN A 788 -16.26 -21.80 -61.70
N LYS A 789 -16.02 -23.10 -61.52
CA LYS A 789 -16.11 -24.09 -62.61
C LYS A 789 -17.55 -24.20 -63.12
N TYR A 790 -18.54 -24.30 -62.24
CA TYR A 790 -19.96 -24.28 -62.61
C TYR A 790 -20.32 -23.05 -63.45
N GLN A 791 -19.93 -21.85 -63.01
CA GLN A 791 -20.17 -20.60 -63.74
C GLN A 791 -19.53 -20.62 -65.14
N SER A 792 -18.30 -21.13 -65.26
CA SER A 792 -17.61 -21.25 -66.56
C SER A 792 -18.26 -22.28 -67.50
N LEU A 793 -18.83 -23.36 -66.95
CA LEU A 793 -19.53 -24.40 -67.70
C LEU A 793 -20.90 -23.92 -68.18
N ILE A 794 -21.60 -23.08 -67.40
CA ILE A 794 -22.84 -22.43 -67.85
C ILE A 794 -22.56 -21.43 -68.97
N SER A 795 -21.46 -20.66 -68.89
CA SER A 795 -21.13 -19.67 -69.91
C SER A 795 -20.62 -20.29 -71.22
N ASN A 796 -19.96 -21.46 -71.15
CA ASN A 796 -19.44 -22.18 -72.32
C ASN A 796 -20.33 -23.39 -72.64
N SER A 797 -21.36 -23.17 -73.46
CA SER A 797 -22.43 -24.13 -73.81
C SER A 797 -22.01 -25.33 -74.68
N THR A 798 -20.97 -26.09 -74.31
CA THR A 798 -20.46 -27.21 -75.15
C THR A 798 -20.07 -28.51 -74.42
N HIS A 799 -20.33 -28.66 -73.11
CA HIS A 799 -19.95 -29.89 -72.39
C HIS A 799 -21.13 -30.72 -71.87
N THR A 800 -21.15 -32.02 -72.20
CA THR A 800 -22.04 -33.03 -71.62
C THR A 800 -21.49 -33.49 -70.27
N VAL A 801 -21.80 -32.76 -69.20
CA VAL A 801 -21.49 -33.14 -67.82
C VAL A 801 -22.68 -33.90 -67.22
N PRO A 802 -22.47 -34.99 -66.45
CA PRO A 802 -23.57 -35.72 -65.80
C PRO A 802 -24.36 -34.82 -64.84
N ALA A 803 -25.70 -34.89 -64.89
CA ALA A 803 -26.60 -34.00 -64.16
C ALA A 803 -26.36 -33.97 -62.62
N ASN A 804 -26.00 -35.10 -62.02
CA ASN A 804 -25.73 -35.19 -60.59
C ASN A 804 -24.48 -34.38 -60.16
N GLU A 805 -23.50 -34.23 -61.06
CA GLU A 805 -22.28 -33.48 -60.79
C GLU A 805 -22.51 -31.97 -60.93
N LEU A 806 -23.35 -31.57 -61.89
CA LEU A 806 -23.83 -30.19 -62.04
C LEU A 806 -24.60 -29.70 -60.81
N VAL A 807 -25.52 -30.50 -60.27
CA VAL A 807 -26.29 -30.15 -59.05
C VAL A 807 -25.37 -29.97 -57.85
N ARG A 808 -24.36 -30.83 -57.68
CA ARG A 808 -23.37 -30.70 -56.59
C ARG A 808 -22.52 -29.43 -56.70
N MET A 809 -22.15 -29.04 -57.93
CA MET A 809 -21.39 -27.82 -58.18
C MET A 809 -22.27 -26.56 -58.03
N GLU A 810 -23.56 -26.66 -58.36
CA GLU A 810 -24.56 -25.61 -58.13
C GLU A 810 -24.78 -25.34 -56.64
N GLU A 811 -24.90 -26.39 -55.82
CA GLU A 811 -24.98 -26.25 -54.35
C GLU A 811 -23.75 -25.55 -53.77
N SER A 812 -22.58 -25.73 -54.39
CA SER A 812 -21.33 -25.08 -53.98
C SER A 812 -21.29 -23.58 -54.34
N CYS A 813 -22.22 -23.09 -55.15
CA CYS A 813 -22.44 -21.67 -55.43
C CYS A 813 -23.39 -20.96 -54.46
N ASP A 814 -24.00 -21.67 -53.49
CA ASP A 814 -24.83 -21.02 -52.46
C ASP A 814 -23.96 -19.99 -51.70
N PRO A 815 -24.42 -18.71 -51.59
CA PRO A 815 -23.70 -17.66 -50.88
C PRO A 815 -23.30 -18.03 -49.43
N LYS A 816 -23.96 -19.02 -48.81
CA LYS A 816 -23.59 -19.56 -47.48
C LYS A 816 -22.19 -20.18 -47.41
N TYR A 817 -21.66 -20.67 -48.53
CA TYR A 817 -20.37 -21.39 -48.57
C TYR A 817 -19.23 -20.55 -49.19
N ARG A 818 -19.49 -19.27 -49.45
CA ARG A 818 -18.50 -18.37 -50.06
C ARG A 818 -17.35 -18.11 -49.08
N ALA A 819 -16.10 -18.30 -49.53
CA ALA A 819 -14.95 -17.91 -48.72
C ALA A 819 -14.85 -16.37 -48.65
N CYS A 820 -14.42 -15.83 -47.50
CA CYS A 820 -14.27 -14.39 -47.26
C CYS A 820 -13.25 -13.67 -48.18
N GLU A 821 -12.56 -14.38 -49.09
CA GLU A 821 -11.58 -13.78 -50.01
C GLU A 821 -12.17 -12.81 -51.05
N ARG A 822 -13.51 -12.73 -51.21
CA ARG A 822 -14.14 -11.70 -52.07
C ARG A 822 -14.40 -10.36 -51.36
N LEU A 823 -13.58 -9.98 -50.38
CA LEU A 823 -13.42 -8.58 -49.94
C LEU A 823 -12.41 -7.81 -50.81
N THR A 824 -12.18 -8.24 -52.05
CA THR A 824 -11.63 -7.33 -53.07
C THR A 824 -12.71 -6.31 -53.39
N ILE A 825 -12.53 -5.11 -52.84
CA ILE A 825 -13.10 -3.84 -53.29
C ILE A 825 -13.26 -3.92 -54.80
N LYS A 826 -14.51 -3.96 -55.30
CA LYS A 826 -14.76 -3.63 -56.70
C LYS A 826 -14.19 -2.22 -56.88
N PRO A 827 -13.21 -1.99 -57.77
CA PRO A 827 -12.81 -0.63 -58.06
C PRO A 827 -14.06 0.10 -58.58
N LEU A 828 -14.33 1.26 -57.97
CA LEU A 828 -15.40 2.19 -58.32
C LEU A 828 -15.41 2.48 -59.83
#